data_AF-A0A1J4K1T2-F1
#
_entry.id   AF-A0A1J4K1T2-F1
#
_cell.length_a   1.000
_cell.length_b   1.000
_cell.length_c   1.000
_cell.angle_alpha   90.00
_cell.angle_beta   90.00
_cell.angle_gamma   90.00
#
_symmetry.space_group_name_H-M   'P 1'
#
loop_
_entity.id
_entity.type
_entity.pdbx_description
1 polymer ?
#
loop_
_entity_poly.entity_id
_entity_poly.type
_entity_poly.pdbx_seq_one_letter_code
_entity_poly.pdbx_strand_id
1 'polypeptide(L)'
;MTRNTRPSINSKRSQKINLLNVSKKLTIKMMKMIFLLFHFCRPQTKHFFAFNESITRTHYVEQSLSNLTKHIQENDFVYFLDEKIANQNVEKMFNFIQKVSNMSITLFGNPSVISLKSLENISLRLEDSNLSFSNFTFNDCHDNLFDFSSSTIEFNDVIFFGHSTVDPLLKIENCTFSLNSVTYKNGKGPILIAESSIIFTKSIFFYNIECKDQPFIALSGSSFESNLSKMNESNLYDFILMNNSNFFLSNFNCRKSAFSNSLISSVYSNTFIKQTIFKNCKGTLSKVTNDSQIHISSAKIVDHFSEDSFFVSVESSVSVFDSLVADSNIKSSFTTVTSSPSFIFSNFSLIRSIFEGTIFELEETNAEISLFTASSLISECGACILHAENCDYIKASSLRISGLISRKNHAAALVFSDVSSAYFDDLHYFKNAVPLAIINSSDVVFAYSNIKENDISALKTSLNNIPSVSLLSIFSESSAHFIGTSFTNNQVENGCMLLSLHSVAYFMHSNFTRNTSPFTFIKSESKFSRSFFSVTKNYPVIEAISSRVNIHRCLFSEKSSIINDKTFEMNHNKTLFNSIVVARNDSSLLVNTTIVNATDFIVTDSSQKSHITLDSCRFDSDFDNSLNTQNNIKVILIDTLFNCNFKCEARDNEIVSNLYSNEASTINDFAEKKPQKRIQITKKEKSNNVESNKEELNKEESNKEESNKEELNKKDLNVNKNSQTQMYQTKIDSRPKILPLTAPIESAKSKFSKEDVSSSNKLLFNQENNRSQSSSLTKNEENNEKNEIINQHNILNMPINGTGNLWKISFTFIPLTILIGIILYRFRSPRFVRASRRLFSAKGRYQL
;
A
#
# COMPACT_ATOMS: atom_id res chain seq x y z
N MET A 1 -39.38 -50.17 52.59
CA MET A 1 -40.76 -50.10 52.02
C MET A 1 -40.71 -50.33 50.51
N THR A 2 -41.84 -50.62 49.87
CA THR A 2 -41.92 -51.16 48.51
C THR A 2 -42.34 -50.14 47.45
N ARG A 3 -41.81 -50.28 46.22
CA ARG A 3 -42.60 -50.53 44.99
C ARG A 3 -41.72 -50.64 43.74
N ASN A 4 -41.52 -51.86 43.26
CA ASN A 4 -40.98 -52.13 41.92
C ASN A 4 -42.09 -51.99 40.88
N THR A 5 -42.25 -50.81 40.28
CA THR A 5 -43.21 -50.57 39.20
C THR A 5 -42.67 -51.12 37.87
N ARG A 6 -43.02 -52.37 37.54
CA ARG A 6 -42.81 -52.90 36.18
C ARG A 6 -43.51 -51.99 35.16
N PRO A 7 -42.82 -51.47 34.12
CA PRO A 7 -43.48 -50.68 33.08
C PRO A 7 -44.51 -51.54 32.36
N SER A 8 -45.74 -51.02 32.23
CA SER A 8 -46.85 -51.77 31.65
C SER A 8 -46.59 -52.15 30.19
N ILE A 9 -47.17 -53.26 29.75
CA ILE A 9 -46.95 -53.79 28.38
C ILE A 9 -47.37 -52.76 27.31
N ASN A 10 -48.33 -51.88 27.62
CA ASN A 10 -48.79 -50.81 26.75
C ASN A 10 -47.73 -49.72 26.51
N SER A 11 -46.84 -49.40 27.46
CA SER A 11 -45.79 -48.40 27.22
C SER A 11 -44.73 -48.92 26.24
N LYS A 12 -44.36 -50.20 26.34
CA LYS A 12 -43.51 -50.87 25.35
C LYS A 12 -44.18 -50.95 23.98
N ARG A 13 -45.50 -51.16 23.91
CA ARG A 13 -46.27 -51.16 22.65
C ARG A 13 -46.28 -49.77 22.00
N SER A 14 -46.53 -48.72 22.77
CA SER A 14 -46.47 -47.31 22.34
C SER A 14 -45.07 -46.92 21.83
N GLN A 15 -44.01 -47.21 22.60
CA GLN A 15 -42.63 -46.95 22.15
C GLN A 15 -42.27 -47.71 20.86
N LYS A 16 -42.73 -48.96 20.70
CA LYS A 16 -42.49 -49.75 19.49
C LYS A 16 -43.23 -49.18 18.27
N ILE A 17 -44.45 -48.64 18.46
CA ILE A 17 -45.21 -47.96 17.39
C ILE A 17 -44.53 -46.64 17.00
N ASN A 18 -44.09 -45.82 17.96
CA ASN A 18 -43.37 -44.58 17.68
C ASN A 18 -42.03 -44.83 16.97
N LEU A 19 -41.27 -45.86 17.37
CA LEU A 19 -40.08 -46.29 16.63
C LEU A 19 -40.40 -46.76 15.22
N LEU A 20 -41.52 -47.48 15.01
CA LEU A 20 -41.96 -47.89 13.68
C LEU A 20 -42.33 -46.68 12.79
N ASN A 21 -42.99 -45.67 13.36
CA ASN A 21 -43.40 -44.46 12.64
C ASN A 21 -42.20 -43.55 12.32
N VAL A 22 -41.25 -43.38 13.26
CA VAL A 22 -39.98 -42.68 13.00
C VAL A 22 -39.17 -43.43 11.95
N SER A 23 -39.08 -44.76 12.04
CA SER A 23 -38.44 -45.60 11.03
C SER A 23 -39.07 -45.41 9.65
N LYS A 24 -40.39 -45.60 9.51
CA LYS A 24 -41.12 -45.37 8.24
C LYS A 24 -40.91 -43.96 7.69
N LYS A 25 -40.96 -42.91 8.53
CA LYS A 25 -40.75 -41.52 8.10
C LYS A 25 -39.30 -41.30 7.62
N LEU A 26 -38.34 -42.01 8.19
CA LEU A 26 -36.94 -42.02 7.74
C LEU A 26 -36.76 -42.82 6.44
N THR A 27 -37.35 -44.01 6.30
CA THR A 27 -37.29 -44.78 5.03
C THR A 27 -37.99 -44.04 3.90
N ILE A 28 -39.13 -43.39 4.14
CA ILE A 28 -39.78 -42.55 3.12
C ILE A 28 -38.90 -41.36 2.73
N LYS A 29 -38.20 -40.72 3.68
CA LYS A 29 -37.27 -39.62 3.37
C LYS A 29 -36.02 -40.11 2.62
N MET A 30 -35.45 -41.26 2.99
CA MET A 30 -34.35 -41.90 2.25
C MET A 30 -34.80 -42.35 0.86
N MET A 31 -35.96 -42.99 0.72
CA MET A 31 -36.46 -43.40 -0.59
C MET A 31 -36.76 -42.19 -1.47
N LYS A 32 -37.32 -41.09 -0.95
CA LYS A 32 -37.43 -39.84 -1.74
C LYS A 32 -36.08 -39.30 -2.18
N MET A 33 -35.05 -39.34 -1.34
CA MET A 33 -33.69 -38.89 -1.68
C MET A 33 -32.98 -39.82 -2.68
N ILE A 34 -33.21 -41.13 -2.57
CA ILE A 34 -32.71 -42.15 -3.51
C ILE A 34 -33.45 -42.06 -4.85
N PHE A 35 -34.76 -41.81 -4.86
CA PHE A 35 -35.50 -41.52 -6.08
C PHE A 35 -35.05 -40.20 -6.72
N LEU A 36 -34.69 -39.17 -5.94
CA LEU A 36 -34.04 -37.96 -6.45
C LEU A 36 -32.72 -38.30 -7.18
N LEU A 37 -31.84 -39.06 -6.51
CA LEU A 37 -30.58 -39.54 -7.10
C LEU A 37 -30.80 -40.34 -8.38
N PHE A 38 -31.77 -41.27 -8.41
CA PHE A 38 -32.11 -41.99 -9.64
C PHE A 38 -32.75 -41.10 -10.72
N HIS A 39 -33.41 -40.01 -10.35
CA HIS A 39 -33.96 -39.05 -11.32
C HIS A 39 -32.84 -38.27 -12.04
N PHE A 40 -31.75 -37.95 -11.33
CA PHE A 40 -30.50 -37.43 -11.89
C PHE A 40 -29.66 -38.51 -12.62
N CYS A 41 -30.03 -39.79 -12.53
CA CYS A 41 -29.43 -40.89 -13.30
C CYS A 41 -30.26 -41.30 -14.54
N ARG A 42 -31.18 -40.45 -15.01
CA ARG A 42 -31.73 -40.63 -16.37
C ARG A 42 -30.58 -40.51 -17.39
N PRO A 43 -30.57 -41.31 -18.47
CA PRO A 43 -29.60 -41.14 -19.54
C PRO A 43 -29.85 -39.79 -20.24
N GLN A 44 -28.84 -38.92 -20.25
CA GLN A 44 -28.90 -37.63 -20.96
C GLN A 44 -28.99 -37.90 -22.46
N THR A 45 -30.09 -37.47 -23.10
CA THR A 45 -30.32 -37.73 -24.52
C THR A 45 -29.59 -36.68 -25.36
N LYS A 46 -29.08 -37.09 -26.53
CA LYS A 46 -28.46 -36.20 -27.51
C LYS A 46 -29.36 -36.04 -28.71
N HIS A 47 -29.97 -34.87 -28.84
CA HIS A 47 -30.77 -34.48 -29.99
C HIS A 47 -29.88 -33.72 -30.97
N PHE A 48 -29.99 -34.02 -32.25
CA PHE A 48 -29.32 -33.27 -33.32
C PHE A 48 -30.37 -32.54 -34.14
N PHE A 49 -30.13 -31.26 -34.41
CA PHE A 49 -31.07 -30.39 -35.11
C PHE A 49 -30.36 -29.62 -36.24
N ALA A 50 -31.05 -29.42 -37.36
CA ALA A 50 -30.60 -28.56 -38.44
C ALA A 50 -31.77 -27.80 -39.07
N PHE A 51 -31.55 -26.52 -39.37
CA PHE A 51 -32.44 -25.75 -40.25
C PHE A 51 -32.21 -26.06 -41.73
N ASN A 52 -31.00 -26.51 -42.10
CA ASN A 52 -30.66 -26.88 -43.47
C ASN A 52 -30.77 -28.40 -43.69
N GLU A 53 -31.66 -28.80 -44.61
CA GLU A 53 -31.91 -30.21 -44.97
C GLU A 53 -30.69 -30.93 -45.57
N SER A 54 -29.71 -30.20 -46.11
CA SER A 54 -28.54 -30.81 -46.78
C SER A 54 -27.51 -31.44 -45.82
N ILE A 55 -27.68 -31.32 -44.50
CA ILE A 55 -26.73 -31.83 -43.50
C ILE A 55 -26.92 -33.34 -43.29
N THR A 56 -26.33 -34.14 -44.17
CA THR A 56 -26.28 -35.61 -44.01
C THR A 56 -25.21 -36.02 -42.98
N ARG A 57 -25.62 -36.74 -41.93
CA ARG A 57 -24.73 -37.32 -40.90
C ARG A 57 -25.23 -38.70 -40.45
N THR A 58 -24.41 -39.42 -39.69
CA THR A 58 -24.66 -40.79 -39.19
C THR A 58 -25.67 -40.87 -38.02
N HIS A 59 -26.43 -39.82 -37.77
CA HIS A 59 -27.40 -39.69 -36.69
C HIS A 59 -28.72 -39.12 -37.22
N TYR A 60 -29.83 -39.42 -36.56
CA TYR A 60 -31.10 -38.76 -36.87
C TYR A 60 -30.97 -37.25 -36.56
N VAL A 61 -31.29 -36.42 -37.56
CA VAL A 61 -31.31 -34.96 -37.45
C VAL A 61 -32.77 -34.53 -37.56
N GLU A 62 -33.29 -33.90 -36.51
CA GLU A 62 -34.61 -33.29 -36.52
C GLU A 62 -34.56 -31.96 -37.28
N GLN A 63 -35.61 -31.66 -38.05
CA GLN A 63 -35.77 -30.45 -38.87
C GLN A 63 -36.92 -29.57 -38.37
N SER A 64 -37.81 -30.12 -37.52
CA SER A 64 -38.93 -29.44 -36.90
C SER A 64 -38.67 -29.20 -35.41
N LEU A 65 -38.40 -27.95 -35.03
CA LEU A 65 -38.31 -27.54 -33.62
C LEU A 65 -39.59 -27.93 -32.84
N SER A 66 -40.75 -27.95 -33.50
CA SER A 66 -42.03 -28.33 -32.88
C SER A 66 -42.14 -29.84 -32.56
N ASN A 67 -41.32 -30.68 -33.18
CA ASN A 67 -41.17 -32.09 -32.80
C ASN A 67 -40.10 -32.22 -31.71
N LEU A 68 -38.97 -31.53 -31.86
CA LEU A 68 -37.89 -31.49 -30.86
C LEU A 68 -38.42 -31.11 -29.46
N THR A 69 -39.27 -30.08 -29.34
CA THR A 69 -39.92 -29.67 -28.08
C THR A 69 -40.74 -30.80 -27.42
N LYS A 70 -41.24 -31.79 -28.18
CA LYS A 70 -42.03 -32.93 -27.64
C LYS A 70 -41.15 -34.08 -27.14
N HIS A 71 -39.85 -34.07 -27.47
CA HIS A 71 -38.93 -35.18 -27.21
C HIS A 71 -37.82 -34.85 -26.20
N ILE A 72 -37.56 -33.56 -25.99
CA ILE A 72 -36.62 -33.06 -24.98
C ILE A 72 -37.11 -33.33 -23.55
N GLN A 73 -36.16 -33.61 -22.66
CA GLN A 73 -36.35 -33.83 -21.23
C GLN A 73 -35.27 -33.12 -20.40
N GLU A 74 -35.49 -33.12 -19.09
CA GLU A 74 -34.56 -32.62 -18.07
C GLU A 74 -33.14 -33.20 -18.20
N ASN A 75 -32.15 -32.32 -18.41
CA ASN A 75 -30.71 -32.55 -18.61
C ASN A 75 -30.31 -33.12 -19.99
N ASP A 76 -31.12 -32.91 -21.02
CA ASP A 76 -30.79 -33.25 -22.42
C ASP A 76 -29.84 -32.26 -23.10
N PHE A 77 -29.19 -32.75 -24.16
CA PHE A 77 -28.29 -32.00 -25.03
C PHE A 77 -28.92 -31.76 -26.41
N VAL A 78 -28.89 -30.51 -26.90
CA VAL A 78 -29.37 -30.13 -28.23
C VAL A 78 -28.21 -29.61 -29.08
N TYR A 79 -27.85 -30.34 -30.13
CA TYR A 79 -26.77 -29.98 -31.05
C TYR A 79 -27.32 -29.33 -32.32
N PHE A 80 -27.13 -28.01 -32.46
CA PHE A 80 -27.39 -27.27 -33.69
C PHE A 80 -26.25 -27.52 -34.68
N LEU A 81 -26.55 -28.12 -35.83
CA LEU A 81 -25.54 -28.56 -36.80
C LEU A 81 -25.17 -27.48 -37.83
N ASP A 82 -26.03 -26.48 -38.04
CA ASP A 82 -25.80 -25.40 -38.99
C ASP A 82 -24.60 -24.52 -38.57
N GLU A 83 -23.65 -24.34 -39.48
CA GLU A 83 -22.52 -23.41 -39.27
C GLU A 83 -22.99 -21.94 -39.22
N LYS A 84 -24.14 -21.63 -39.83
CA LYS A 84 -24.74 -20.30 -39.88
C LYS A 84 -26.25 -20.36 -39.69
N ILE A 85 -26.76 -19.78 -38.61
CA ILE A 85 -28.19 -19.61 -38.36
C ILE A 85 -28.59 -18.23 -38.87
N ALA A 86 -29.29 -18.22 -40.01
CA ALA A 86 -29.80 -17.01 -40.64
C ALA A 86 -30.95 -16.38 -39.84
N ASN A 87 -31.10 -15.06 -39.93
CA ASN A 87 -31.98 -14.20 -39.13
C ASN A 87 -33.41 -14.79 -39.00
N GLN A 88 -34.03 -15.20 -40.12
CA GLN A 88 -35.36 -15.83 -40.21
C GLN A 88 -35.55 -17.14 -39.42
N ASN A 89 -34.46 -17.72 -38.90
CA ASN A 89 -34.46 -18.93 -38.08
C ASN A 89 -34.05 -18.65 -36.63
N VAL A 90 -33.46 -17.50 -36.33
CA VAL A 90 -33.12 -17.09 -34.95
C VAL A 90 -34.39 -16.91 -34.12
N GLU A 91 -35.40 -16.23 -34.66
CA GLU A 91 -36.70 -16.08 -34.00
C GLU A 91 -37.31 -17.44 -33.62
N LYS A 92 -37.23 -18.42 -34.54
CA LYS A 92 -37.71 -19.79 -34.32
C LYS A 92 -36.91 -20.50 -33.22
N MET A 93 -35.59 -20.29 -33.19
CA MET A 93 -34.70 -20.82 -32.16
C MET A 93 -35.00 -20.22 -30.78
N PHE A 94 -35.17 -18.89 -30.67
CA PHE A 94 -35.46 -18.24 -29.40
C PHE A 94 -36.86 -18.62 -28.88
N ASN A 95 -37.88 -18.66 -29.75
CA ASN A 95 -39.21 -19.19 -29.44
C ASN A 95 -39.21 -20.68 -29.05
N PHE A 96 -38.21 -21.45 -29.48
CA PHE A 96 -37.99 -22.82 -29.04
C PHE A 96 -37.36 -22.85 -27.64
N ILE A 97 -36.31 -22.06 -27.40
CA ILE A 97 -35.63 -21.96 -26.09
C ILE A 97 -36.63 -21.54 -25.00
N GLN A 98 -37.45 -20.51 -25.23
CA GLN A 98 -38.49 -20.06 -24.30
C GLN A 98 -39.58 -21.12 -23.99
N LYS A 99 -39.77 -22.13 -24.85
CA LYS A 99 -40.71 -23.23 -24.60
C LYS A 99 -40.13 -24.38 -23.80
N VAL A 100 -38.80 -24.40 -23.61
CA VAL A 100 -38.08 -25.46 -22.90
C VAL A 100 -37.24 -24.94 -21.73
N SER A 101 -37.23 -23.62 -21.48
CA SER A 101 -36.34 -22.96 -20.53
C SER A 101 -36.55 -23.38 -19.06
N ASN A 102 -37.77 -23.78 -18.72
CA ASN A 102 -38.15 -24.37 -17.44
C ASN A 102 -37.56 -25.78 -17.21
N MET A 103 -36.75 -26.30 -18.15
CA MET A 103 -36.00 -27.55 -18.03
C MET A 103 -34.49 -27.25 -18.07
N SER A 104 -33.71 -27.95 -17.25
CA SER A 104 -32.24 -28.03 -17.35
C SER A 104 -31.81 -28.51 -18.74
N ILE A 105 -31.27 -27.64 -19.61
CA ILE A 105 -30.89 -28.01 -20.99
C ILE A 105 -29.55 -27.40 -21.38
N THR A 106 -28.74 -28.16 -22.14
CA THR A 106 -27.50 -27.65 -22.75
C THR A 106 -27.61 -27.62 -24.28
N LEU A 107 -27.42 -26.43 -24.85
CA LEU A 107 -27.43 -26.15 -26.28
C LEU A 107 -25.98 -26.09 -26.79
N PHE A 108 -25.67 -26.82 -27.85
CA PHE A 108 -24.35 -26.88 -28.49
C PHE A 108 -24.43 -26.42 -29.94
N GLY A 109 -23.65 -25.41 -30.32
CA GLY A 109 -23.36 -25.07 -31.70
C GLY A 109 -22.29 -25.98 -32.31
N ASN A 110 -22.35 -26.16 -33.63
CA ASN A 110 -21.29 -26.70 -34.46
C ASN A 110 -20.48 -25.51 -35.01
N PRO A 111 -19.59 -24.93 -34.18
CA PRO A 111 -19.13 -23.54 -34.27
C PRO A 111 -20.11 -22.55 -34.92
N SER A 112 -21.36 -22.55 -34.45
CA SER A 112 -22.50 -21.94 -35.14
C SER A 112 -22.51 -20.42 -35.00
N VAL A 113 -22.52 -19.72 -36.13
CA VAL A 113 -22.66 -18.26 -36.20
C VAL A 113 -24.14 -17.89 -36.31
N ILE A 114 -24.64 -17.14 -35.33
CA ILE A 114 -25.99 -16.58 -35.26
C ILE A 114 -25.93 -15.14 -35.76
N SER A 115 -26.72 -14.81 -36.79
CA SER A 115 -26.81 -13.46 -37.35
C SER A 115 -28.08 -12.77 -36.84
N LEU A 116 -27.91 -11.69 -36.08
CA LEU A 116 -29.00 -10.93 -35.44
C LEU A 116 -29.43 -9.68 -36.20
N LYS A 117 -28.74 -9.37 -37.31
CA LYS A 117 -28.99 -8.22 -38.17
C LYS A 117 -30.48 -8.02 -38.48
N SER A 118 -30.97 -6.79 -38.39
CA SER A 118 -32.38 -6.40 -38.62
C SER A 118 -33.43 -7.13 -37.76
N LEU A 119 -33.08 -7.55 -36.53
CA LEU A 119 -34.00 -8.17 -35.56
C LEU A 119 -34.09 -7.38 -34.24
N GLU A 120 -34.08 -6.05 -34.33
CA GLU A 120 -33.94 -5.07 -33.22
C GLU A 120 -34.93 -5.23 -32.04
N ASN A 121 -35.99 -6.04 -32.17
CA ASN A 121 -36.97 -6.31 -31.11
C ASN A 121 -36.88 -7.73 -30.50
N ILE A 122 -36.00 -8.61 -30.99
CA ILE A 122 -35.92 -10.00 -30.52
C ILE A 122 -35.00 -10.09 -29.30
N SER A 123 -35.59 -10.21 -28.11
CA SER A 123 -34.90 -10.42 -26.84
C SER A 123 -35.23 -11.82 -26.28
N LEU A 124 -34.21 -12.57 -25.86
CA LEU A 124 -34.37 -13.84 -25.16
C LEU A 124 -34.59 -13.57 -23.67
N ARG A 125 -35.84 -13.24 -23.34
CA ARG A 125 -36.27 -13.04 -21.94
C ARG A 125 -36.65 -14.37 -21.32
N LEU A 126 -36.10 -14.69 -20.14
CA LEU A 126 -36.30 -15.96 -19.43
C LEU A 126 -36.40 -15.74 -17.90
N GLU A 127 -37.24 -16.53 -17.25
CA GLU A 127 -37.46 -16.55 -15.80
C GLU A 127 -37.39 -18.01 -15.29
N ASP A 128 -36.96 -18.23 -14.05
CA ASP A 128 -36.86 -19.57 -13.39
C ASP A 128 -36.15 -20.66 -14.23
N SER A 129 -35.20 -20.26 -15.08
CA SER A 129 -34.67 -21.08 -16.17
C SER A 129 -33.28 -21.66 -15.87
N ASN A 130 -32.94 -22.80 -16.46
CA ASN A 130 -31.64 -23.47 -16.28
C ASN A 130 -31.03 -23.90 -17.62
N LEU A 131 -30.16 -23.06 -18.19
CA LEU A 131 -29.64 -23.24 -19.56
C LEU A 131 -28.12 -23.09 -19.67
N SER A 132 -27.49 -23.93 -20.48
CA SER A 132 -26.10 -23.76 -20.90
C SER A 132 -25.99 -23.62 -22.42
N PHE A 133 -25.21 -22.66 -22.90
CA PHE A 133 -24.93 -22.42 -24.32
C PHE A 133 -23.45 -22.68 -24.59
N SER A 134 -23.15 -23.51 -25.59
CA SER A 134 -21.79 -23.92 -25.92
C SER A 134 -21.47 -23.69 -27.41
N ASN A 135 -20.28 -23.20 -27.75
CA ASN A 135 -19.78 -23.05 -29.14
C ASN A 135 -20.65 -22.18 -30.08
N PHE A 136 -21.15 -21.04 -29.60
CA PHE A 136 -21.93 -20.09 -30.41
C PHE A 136 -21.19 -18.77 -30.66
N THR A 137 -21.38 -18.19 -31.84
CA THR A 137 -20.93 -16.82 -32.15
C THR A 137 -22.14 -15.96 -32.51
N PHE A 138 -22.45 -14.95 -31.70
CA PHE A 138 -23.54 -14.00 -31.94
C PHE A 138 -22.98 -12.76 -32.64
N ASN A 139 -23.46 -12.47 -33.86
CA ASN A 139 -23.05 -11.33 -34.68
C ASN A 139 -24.18 -10.30 -34.82
N ASP A 140 -23.79 -9.02 -34.90
CA ASP A 140 -24.67 -7.86 -35.08
C ASP A 140 -25.69 -7.72 -33.93
N CYS A 141 -25.19 -7.79 -32.68
CA CYS A 141 -25.99 -7.79 -31.46
C CYS A 141 -26.66 -6.44 -31.14
N HIS A 142 -27.80 -6.48 -30.43
CA HIS A 142 -28.62 -5.33 -30.06
C HIS A 142 -29.06 -5.37 -28.58
N ASP A 143 -29.77 -4.32 -28.17
CA ASP A 143 -30.25 -3.99 -26.82
C ASP A 143 -31.00 -5.14 -26.14
N ASN A 144 -30.66 -5.41 -24.88
CA ASN A 144 -31.34 -6.39 -24.01
C ASN A 144 -31.57 -7.76 -24.66
N LEU A 145 -30.62 -8.21 -25.51
CA LEU A 145 -30.69 -9.48 -26.23
C LEU A 145 -30.92 -10.68 -25.30
N PHE A 146 -30.43 -10.58 -24.06
CA PHE A 146 -30.61 -11.54 -22.98
C PHE A 146 -31.07 -10.83 -21.71
N ASP A 147 -32.25 -11.18 -21.19
CA ASP A 147 -32.85 -10.62 -19.98
C ASP A 147 -33.29 -11.80 -19.10
N PHE A 148 -32.54 -12.08 -18.04
CA PHE A 148 -32.69 -13.30 -17.22
C PHE A 148 -33.04 -12.97 -15.78
N SER A 149 -34.14 -13.53 -15.26
CA SER A 149 -34.51 -13.43 -13.84
C SER A 149 -34.52 -14.81 -13.17
N SER A 150 -34.12 -14.87 -11.89
CA SER A 150 -34.18 -16.08 -11.03
C SER A 150 -33.52 -17.35 -11.60
N SER A 151 -32.60 -17.18 -12.56
CA SER A 151 -32.14 -18.26 -13.45
C SER A 151 -30.71 -18.73 -13.16
N THR A 152 -30.38 -19.94 -13.63
CA THR A 152 -29.01 -20.46 -13.70
C THR A 152 -28.59 -20.56 -15.16
N ILE A 153 -27.65 -19.72 -15.60
CA ILE A 153 -27.25 -19.65 -17.01
C ILE A 153 -25.73 -19.78 -17.15
N GLU A 154 -25.28 -20.58 -18.12
CA GLU A 154 -23.86 -20.83 -18.41
C GLU A 154 -23.55 -20.57 -19.90
N PHE A 155 -22.46 -19.85 -20.19
CA PHE A 155 -21.89 -19.70 -21.53
C PHE A 155 -20.49 -20.33 -21.58
N ASN A 156 -20.30 -21.29 -22.50
CA ASN A 156 -19.06 -22.02 -22.77
C ASN A 156 -18.56 -21.74 -24.20
N ASP A 157 -17.34 -21.22 -24.36
CA ASP A 157 -16.72 -20.96 -25.68
C ASP A 157 -17.63 -20.14 -26.61
N VAL A 158 -18.21 -19.06 -26.05
CA VAL A 158 -19.16 -18.16 -26.74
C VAL A 158 -18.46 -16.87 -27.17
N ILE A 159 -18.78 -16.39 -28.38
CA ILE A 159 -18.29 -15.13 -28.93
C ILE A 159 -19.47 -14.17 -29.17
N PHE A 160 -19.31 -12.91 -28.80
CA PHE A 160 -20.22 -11.82 -29.11
C PHE A 160 -19.51 -10.76 -29.94
N PHE A 161 -20.13 -10.33 -31.03
CA PHE A 161 -19.54 -9.42 -32.01
C PHE A 161 -20.55 -8.32 -32.39
N GLY A 162 -20.11 -7.06 -32.29
CA GLY A 162 -20.85 -5.92 -32.84
C GLY A 162 -22.11 -5.53 -32.07
N HIS A 163 -22.07 -5.52 -30.72
CA HIS A 163 -23.05 -4.73 -29.95
C HIS A 163 -22.86 -3.24 -30.25
N SER A 164 -23.90 -2.47 -30.52
CA SER A 164 -23.75 -1.16 -31.19
C SER A 164 -24.44 0.02 -30.51
N THR A 165 -25.04 -0.19 -29.33
CA THR A 165 -26.19 0.61 -28.90
C THR A 165 -26.12 0.98 -27.40
N VAL A 166 -27.22 1.45 -26.79
CA VAL A 166 -27.19 2.17 -25.49
C VAL A 166 -27.51 1.26 -24.31
N ASP A 167 -28.39 0.28 -24.46
CA ASP A 167 -28.77 -0.64 -23.38
C ASP A 167 -27.79 -1.83 -23.26
N PRO A 168 -27.77 -2.53 -22.11
CA PRO A 168 -26.88 -3.67 -21.93
C PRO A 168 -27.23 -4.85 -22.85
N LEU A 169 -26.19 -5.56 -23.30
CA LEU A 169 -26.34 -6.84 -24.01
C LEU A 169 -26.95 -7.94 -23.12
N LEU A 170 -26.59 -7.93 -21.83
CA LEU A 170 -27.02 -8.87 -20.79
C LEU A 170 -27.62 -8.10 -19.61
N LYS A 171 -28.86 -8.41 -19.27
CA LYS A 171 -29.48 -8.01 -17.99
C LYS A 171 -29.74 -9.28 -17.17
N ILE A 172 -29.25 -9.34 -15.94
CA ILE A 172 -29.43 -10.49 -15.05
C ILE A 172 -29.88 -10.07 -13.65
N GLU A 173 -30.91 -10.72 -13.12
CA GLU A 173 -31.52 -10.42 -11.83
C GLU A 173 -31.69 -11.70 -11.00
N ASN A 174 -31.22 -11.72 -9.75
CA ASN A 174 -31.26 -12.89 -8.85
C ASN A 174 -30.69 -14.18 -9.47
N CYS A 175 -29.73 -14.07 -10.39
CA CYS A 175 -29.22 -15.18 -11.20
C CYS A 175 -27.92 -15.79 -10.66
N THR A 176 -27.68 -17.06 -11.00
CA THR A 176 -26.34 -17.67 -11.00
C THR A 176 -25.82 -17.74 -12.43
N PHE A 177 -24.73 -17.04 -12.73
CA PHE A 177 -24.22 -16.82 -14.08
C PHE A 177 -22.79 -17.33 -14.23
N SER A 178 -22.52 -18.13 -15.27
CA SER A 178 -21.21 -18.75 -15.50
C SER A 178 -20.67 -18.42 -16.89
N LEU A 179 -19.45 -17.87 -16.98
CA LEU A 179 -18.77 -17.53 -18.24
C LEU A 179 -17.41 -18.24 -18.35
N ASN A 180 -17.33 -19.23 -19.23
CA ASN A 180 -16.10 -19.97 -19.52
C ASN A 180 -15.69 -19.74 -20.98
N SER A 181 -14.50 -19.18 -21.20
CA SER A 181 -13.95 -18.93 -22.55
C SER A 181 -14.81 -17.98 -23.40
N VAL A 182 -15.31 -16.90 -22.80
CA VAL A 182 -16.23 -15.96 -23.47
C VAL A 182 -15.50 -14.74 -24.01
N THR A 183 -15.79 -14.37 -25.26
CA THR A 183 -15.08 -13.28 -25.97
C THR A 183 -16.04 -12.23 -26.53
N TYR A 184 -15.76 -10.96 -26.29
CA TYR A 184 -16.52 -9.82 -26.79
C TYR A 184 -15.65 -8.96 -27.71
N LYS A 185 -16.17 -8.59 -28.89
CA LYS A 185 -15.42 -7.85 -29.92
C LYS A 185 -16.27 -6.74 -30.56
N ASN A 186 -15.65 -5.61 -30.85
CA ASN A 186 -16.26 -4.50 -31.61
C ASN A 186 -17.57 -4.00 -30.99
N GLY A 187 -17.69 -4.03 -29.66
CA GLY A 187 -18.87 -3.55 -28.92
C GLY A 187 -18.83 -2.04 -28.68
N LYS A 188 -19.98 -1.36 -28.67
CA LYS A 188 -20.10 0.08 -28.37
C LYS A 188 -21.02 0.42 -27.19
N GLY A 189 -21.83 -0.54 -26.76
CA GLY A 189 -22.72 -0.40 -25.62
C GLY A 189 -22.18 -1.04 -24.34
N PRO A 190 -22.87 -0.82 -23.20
CA PRO A 190 -22.65 -1.60 -21.99
C PRO A 190 -22.95 -3.08 -22.26
N ILE A 191 -22.30 -3.95 -21.50
CA ILE A 191 -22.32 -5.40 -21.71
C ILE A 191 -23.22 -6.13 -20.72
N LEU A 192 -23.29 -5.65 -19.48
CA LEU A 192 -23.85 -6.41 -18.36
C LEU A 192 -24.36 -5.46 -17.27
N ILE A 193 -25.65 -5.53 -16.98
CA ILE A 193 -26.22 -5.04 -15.71
C ILE A 193 -26.64 -6.27 -14.89
N ALA A 194 -26.18 -6.34 -13.64
CA ALA A 194 -26.45 -7.44 -12.75
C ALA A 194 -26.97 -6.97 -11.38
N GLU A 195 -28.12 -7.50 -10.98
CA GLU A 195 -28.76 -7.23 -9.69
C GLU A 195 -28.89 -8.50 -8.86
N SER A 196 -28.49 -8.46 -7.58
CA SER A 196 -28.55 -9.57 -6.61
C SER A 196 -28.00 -10.92 -7.13
N SER A 197 -27.04 -10.89 -8.05
CA SER A 197 -26.61 -12.05 -8.84
C SER A 197 -25.20 -12.54 -8.48
N ILE A 198 -24.91 -13.81 -8.75
CA ILE A 198 -23.61 -14.45 -8.52
C ILE A 198 -23.00 -14.84 -9.86
N ILE A 199 -21.85 -14.25 -10.21
CA ILE A 199 -21.24 -14.35 -11.53
C ILE A 199 -19.85 -14.97 -11.41
N PHE A 200 -19.64 -16.14 -12.01
CA PHE A 200 -18.35 -16.83 -12.05
C PHE A 200 -17.78 -16.81 -13.45
N THR A 201 -16.55 -16.30 -13.62
CA THR A 201 -15.89 -16.24 -14.93
C THR A 201 -14.52 -16.94 -14.90
N LYS A 202 -14.36 -17.97 -15.73
CA LYS A 202 -13.10 -18.74 -15.82
C LYS A 202 -12.10 -18.05 -16.74
N SER A 203 -12.57 -17.53 -17.87
CA SER A 203 -11.76 -16.70 -18.76
C SER A 203 -12.67 -15.84 -19.65
N ILE A 204 -12.45 -14.52 -19.63
CA ILE A 204 -13.25 -13.53 -20.36
C ILE A 204 -12.35 -12.54 -21.11
N PHE A 205 -12.67 -12.23 -22.36
CA PHE A 205 -11.78 -11.44 -23.23
C PHE A 205 -12.52 -10.32 -23.97
N PHE A 206 -11.94 -9.12 -23.97
CA PHE A 206 -12.51 -7.92 -24.58
C PHE A 206 -11.53 -7.33 -25.61
N TYR A 207 -12.02 -7.02 -26.81
CA TYR A 207 -11.22 -6.45 -27.91
C TYR A 207 -11.97 -5.34 -28.63
N ASN A 208 -11.33 -4.18 -28.78
CA ASN A 208 -11.86 -3.05 -29.55
C ASN A 208 -13.29 -2.65 -29.13
N ILE A 209 -13.48 -2.34 -27.84
CA ILE A 209 -14.76 -1.88 -27.28
C ILE A 209 -14.76 -0.34 -27.20
N GLU A 210 -15.88 0.33 -27.52
CA GLU A 210 -16.05 1.79 -27.51
C GLU A 210 -17.30 2.24 -26.70
N CYS A 211 -17.31 2.13 -25.36
CA CYS A 211 -18.46 2.51 -24.53
C CYS A 211 -18.17 3.79 -23.73
N LYS A 212 -18.52 4.97 -24.25
CA LYS A 212 -17.94 6.27 -23.83
C LYS A 212 -18.67 7.01 -22.72
N ASP A 213 -19.95 6.69 -22.49
CA ASP A 213 -20.87 7.52 -21.70
C ASP A 213 -21.55 6.74 -20.55
N GLN A 214 -21.26 5.44 -20.39
CA GLN A 214 -21.87 4.54 -19.41
C GLN A 214 -20.88 3.49 -18.90
N PRO A 215 -21.05 2.96 -17.67
CA PRO A 215 -20.25 1.84 -17.18
C PRO A 215 -20.49 0.59 -18.02
N PHE A 216 -19.41 -0.04 -18.48
CA PHE A 216 -19.49 -1.21 -19.34
C PHE A 216 -20.12 -2.41 -18.60
N ILE A 217 -19.68 -2.70 -17.38
CA ILE A 217 -20.32 -3.63 -16.45
C ILE A 217 -20.87 -2.82 -15.25
N ALA A 218 -22.11 -3.08 -14.84
CA ALA A 218 -22.69 -2.52 -13.61
C ALA A 218 -23.19 -3.64 -12.68
N LEU A 219 -22.77 -3.60 -11.42
CA LEU A 219 -23.14 -4.55 -10.37
C LEU A 219 -23.88 -3.85 -9.23
N SER A 220 -25.06 -4.36 -8.87
CA SER A 220 -25.84 -3.94 -7.69
C SER A 220 -26.14 -5.16 -6.82
N GLY A 221 -25.79 -5.12 -5.53
CA GLY A 221 -26.01 -6.23 -4.59
C GLY A 221 -25.37 -7.58 -5.00
N SER A 222 -24.41 -7.56 -5.94
CA SER A 222 -23.99 -8.74 -6.71
C SER A 222 -22.57 -9.18 -6.37
N SER A 223 -22.18 -10.36 -6.83
CA SER A 223 -20.82 -10.87 -6.72
C SER A 223 -20.28 -11.32 -8.08
N PHE A 224 -19.03 -10.96 -8.38
CA PHE A 224 -18.36 -11.29 -9.65
C PHE A 224 -16.94 -11.81 -9.40
N GLU A 225 -16.64 -13.00 -9.91
CA GLU A 225 -15.33 -13.65 -9.83
C GLU A 225 -14.73 -13.77 -11.24
N SER A 226 -13.45 -13.43 -11.42
CA SER A 226 -12.71 -13.71 -12.66
C SER A 226 -11.34 -14.31 -12.43
N ASN A 227 -11.14 -15.51 -12.96
CA ASN A 227 -9.86 -16.21 -12.88
C ASN A 227 -8.84 -15.69 -13.91
N LEU A 228 -9.31 -15.23 -15.08
CA LEU A 228 -8.50 -14.62 -16.13
C LEU A 228 -9.35 -13.63 -16.94
N SER A 229 -8.87 -12.39 -17.07
CA SER A 229 -9.48 -11.42 -17.98
C SER A 229 -8.43 -10.66 -18.79
N LYS A 230 -8.73 -10.38 -20.06
CA LYS A 230 -7.88 -9.57 -20.94
C LYS A 230 -8.72 -8.50 -21.63
N MET A 231 -8.17 -7.29 -21.73
CA MET A 231 -8.81 -6.17 -22.43
C MET A 231 -7.80 -5.43 -23.30
N ASN A 232 -8.02 -5.45 -24.61
CA ASN A 232 -7.12 -4.84 -25.60
C ASN A 232 -7.84 -3.74 -26.38
N GLU A 233 -7.11 -2.65 -26.63
CA GLU A 233 -7.45 -1.62 -27.64
C GLU A 233 -8.87 -1.04 -27.46
N SER A 234 -9.31 -0.89 -26.21
CA SER A 234 -10.69 -0.50 -25.86
C SER A 234 -10.75 0.87 -25.19
N ASN A 235 -11.83 1.62 -25.40
CA ASN A 235 -12.06 2.97 -24.88
C ASN A 235 -13.41 2.99 -24.15
N LEU A 236 -13.36 3.11 -22.82
CA LEU A 236 -14.52 2.94 -21.92
C LEU A 236 -14.71 4.16 -21.00
N TYR A 237 -15.92 4.36 -20.47
CA TYR A 237 -16.18 5.29 -19.38
C TYR A 237 -15.69 4.70 -18.05
N ASP A 238 -16.41 3.71 -17.55
CA ASP A 238 -15.96 2.76 -16.54
C ASP A 238 -15.90 1.36 -17.14
N PHE A 239 -14.90 0.55 -16.80
CA PHE A 239 -14.97 -0.89 -17.10
C PHE A 239 -15.94 -1.61 -16.17
N ILE A 240 -15.95 -1.27 -14.88
CA ILE A 240 -16.94 -1.77 -13.92
C ILE A 240 -17.36 -0.70 -12.90
N LEU A 241 -18.67 -0.59 -12.68
CA LEU A 241 -19.29 0.17 -11.58
C LEU A 241 -19.94 -0.80 -10.58
N MET A 242 -19.77 -0.55 -9.29
CA MET A 242 -20.22 -1.43 -8.22
C MET A 242 -20.93 -0.68 -7.10
N ASN A 243 -22.08 -1.20 -6.69
CA ASN A 243 -22.88 -0.73 -5.55
C ASN A 243 -23.24 -1.92 -4.66
N ASN A 244 -22.91 -1.88 -3.36
CA ASN A 244 -23.18 -2.96 -2.39
C ASN A 244 -22.74 -4.37 -2.88
N SER A 245 -21.62 -4.45 -3.61
CA SER A 245 -21.21 -5.61 -4.40
C SER A 245 -19.81 -6.13 -4.03
N ASN A 246 -19.45 -7.32 -4.53
CA ASN A 246 -18.14 -7.93 -4.30
C ASN A 246 -17.49 -8.34 -5.64
N PHE A 247 -16.24 -7.95 -5.87
CA PHE A 247 -15.52 -8.21 -7.12
C PHE A 247 -14.14 -8.81 -6.85
N PHE A 248 -13.88 -9.98 -7.44
CA PHE A 248 -12.64 -10.74 -7.29
C PHE A 248 -12.00 -10.98 -8.66
N LEU A 249 -10.72 -10.63 -8.82
CA LEU A 249 -10.03 -10.59 -10.09
C LEU A 249 -8.61 -11.18 -9.95
N SER A 250 -8.39 -12.40 -10.44
CA SER A 250 -7.11 -13.11 -10.24
C SER A 250 -6.00 -12.74 -11.21
N ASN A 251 -6.30 -12.58 -12.51
CA ASN A 251 -5.29 -12.27 -13.52
C ASN A 251 -5.87 -11.30 -14.57
N PHE A 252 -5.60 -10.00 -14.41
CA PHE A 252 -6.02 -8.97 -15.37
C PHE A 252 -4.86 -8.51 -16.26
N ASN A 253 -5.13 -8.32 -17.55
CA ASN A 253 -4.14 -7.86 -18.53
C ASN A 253 -4.79 -6.87 -19.50
N CYS A 254 -4.52 -5.59 -19.26
CA CYS A 254 -5.08 -4.47 -19.99
C CYS A 254 -4.01 -3.81 -20.87
N ARG A 255 -4.29 -3.62 -22.16
CA ARG A 255 -3.32 -3.14 -23.15
C ARG A 255 -3.91 -2.14 -24.12
N LYS A 256 -3.22 -1.01 -24.35
CA LYS A 256 -3.64 0.02 -25.32
C LYS A 256 -5.07 0.55 -25.10
N SER A 257 -5.58 0.46 -23.87
CA SER A 257 -6.97 0.80 -23.53
C SER A 257 -7.05 2.08 -22.69
N ALA A 258 -8.13 2.84 -22.85
CA ALA A 258 -8.37 4.12 -22.20
C ALA A 258 -9.67 4.11 -21.38
N PHE A 259 -9.66 4.85 -20.28
CA PHE A 259 -10.80 5.09 -19.39
C PHE A 259 -11.05 6.60 -19.29
N SER A 260 -12.28 7.06 -19.53
CA SER A 260 -12.66 8.47 -19.34
C SER A 260 -13.19 8.77 -17.93
N ASN A 261 -13.56 7.75 -17.13
CA ASN A 261 -13.78 7.88 -15.69
C ASN A 261 -12.80 7.00 -14.89
N SER A 262 -12.89 5.67 -15.00
CA SER A 262 -11.98 4.73 -14.33
C SER A 262 -11.98 3.31 -14.94
N LEU A 263 -11.13 2.40 -14.45
CA LEU A 263 -11.39 0.97 -14.62
C LEU A 263 -12.45 0.49 -13.61
N ILE A 264 -12.35 0.88 -12.34
CA ILE A 264 -13.17 0.38 -11.23
C ILE A 264 -13.76 1.55 -10.42
N SER A 265 -15.08 1.76 -10.55
CA SER A 265 -15.86 2.65 -9.68
C SER A 265 -16.59 1.83 -8.61
N SER A 266 -16.47 2.20 -7.33
CA SER A 266 -16.90 1.35 -6.19
C SER A 266 -17.55 2.16 -5.06
N VAL A 267 -18.79 1.79 -4.68
CA VAL A 267 -19.53 2.37 -3.54
C VAL A 267 -20.07 1.24 -2.64
N TYR A 268 -19.86 1.32 -1.32
CA TYR A 268 -20.22 0.25 -0.35
C TYR A 268 -19.78 -1.16 -0.77
N SER A 269 -18.67 -1.30 -1.50
CA SER A 269 -18.32 -2.54 -2.23
C SER A 269 -16.89 -3.03 -1.94
N ASN A 270 -16.67 -4.34 -2.03
CA ASN A 270 -15.37 -4.97 -1.79
C ASN A 270 -14.70 -5.40 -3.10
N THR A 271 -13.46 -4.97 -3.31
CA THR A 271 -12.63 -5.26 -4.48
C THR A 271 -11.37 -6.02 -4.08
N PHE A 272 -11.12 -7.18 -4.68
CA PHE A 272 -9.88 -7.94 -4.53
C PHE A 272 -9.26 -8.24 -5.89
N ILE A 273 -8.06 -7.72 -6.15
CA ILE A 273 -7.29 -7.96 -7.37
C ILE A 273 -5.99 -8.67 -7.00
N LYS A 274 -5.84 -9.94 -7.36
CA LYS A 274 -4.64 -10.72 -7.04
C LYS A 274 -3.43 -10.29 -7.88
N GLN A 275 -3.64 -10.11 -9.19
CA GLN A 275 -2.60 -9.66 -10.11
C GLN A 275 -3.20 -8.89 -11.28
N THR A 276 -2.65 -7.71 -11.56
CA THR A 276 -3.02 -6.89 -12.72
C THR A 276 -1.81 -6.36 -13.48
N ILE A 277 -1.96 -6.24 -14.80
CA ILE A 277 -0.96 -5.68 -15.72
C ILE A 277 -1.63 -4.63 -16.60
N PHE A 278 -1.15 -3.39 -16.51
CA PHE A 278 -1.48 -2.28 -17.42
C PHE A 278 -0.28 -1.96 -18.29
N LYS A 279 -0.47 -1.94 -19.61
CA LYS A 279 0.56 -1.54 -20.56
C LYS A 279 0.00 -0.64 -21.66
N ASN A 280 0.60 0.54 -21.88
CA ASN A 280 0.14 1.51 -22.89
C ASN A 280 -1.31 1.98 -22.61
N CYS A 281 -1.73 2.06 -21.35
CA CYS A 281 -3.10 2.37 -20.94
C CYS A 281 -3.29 3.84 -20.55
N LYS A 282 -4.54 4.33 -20.55
CA LYS A 282 -4.87 5.69 -20.15
C LYS A 282 -6.02 5.80 -19.13
N GLY A 283 -5.93 6.78 -18.24
CA GLY A 283 -6.97 7.12 -17.24
C GLY A 283 -6.93 6.32 -15.94
N THR A 284 -7.73 6.76 -14.97
CA THR A 284 -7.81 6.28 -13.58
C THR A 284 -7.95 4.76 -13.45
N LEU A 285 -7.26 4.15 -12.47
CA LEU A 285 -7.47 2.74 -12.13
C LEU A 285 -8.71 2.54 -11.26
N SER A 286 -8.84 3.25 -10.14
CA SER A 286 -10.02 3.09 -9.29
C SER A 286 -10.47 4.36 -8.58
N LYS A 287 -11.79 4.56 -8.55
CA LYS A 287 -12.47 5.59 -7.76
C LYS A 287 -13.36 4.87 -6.73
N VAL A 288 -13.00 4.96 -5.46
CA VAL A 288 -13.54 4.12 -4.38
C VAL A 288 -14.12 5.01 -3.28
N THR A 289 -15.38 4.78 -2.88
CA THR A 289 -16.06 5.63 -1.88
C THR A 289 -16.91 4.84 -0.88
N ASN A 290 -17.23 5.48 0.25
CA ASN A 290 -18.24 5.10 1.25
C ASN A 290 -18.11 3.64 1.75
N ASP A 291 -17.31 3.41 2.80
CA ASP A 291 -17.04 2.10 3.44
C ASP A 291 -16.52 0.98 2.50
N SER A 292 -16.31 1.27 1.21
CA SER A 292 -15.70 0.33 0.26
C SER A 292 -14.30 -0.10 0.68
N GLN A 293 -13.89 -1.28 0.25
CA GLN A 293 -12.54 -1.82 0.48
C GLN A 293 -11.91 -2.24 -0.85
N ILE A 294 -10.68 -1.79 -1.13
CA ILE A 294 -9.89 -2.26 -2.27
C ILE A 294 -8.57 -2.88 -1.81
N HIS A 295 -8.33 -4.10 -2.29
CA HIS A 295 -7.09 -4.84 -2.10
C HIS A 295 -6.49 -5.20 -3.45
N ILE A 296 -5.24 -4.83 -3.69
CA ILE A 296 -4.47 -5.23 -4.88
C ILE A 296 -3.18 -5.92 -4.43
N SER A 297 -3.10 -7.23 -4.60
CA SER A 297 -1.94 -8.02 -4.14
C SER A 297 -0.70 -7.86 -5.03
N SER A 298 -0.86 -7.47 -6.30
CA SER A 298 0.23 -7.06 -7.20
C SER A 298 -0.27 -6.30 -8.43
N ALA A 299 0.39 -5.19 -8.77
CA ALA A 299 0.12 -4.42 -10.00
C ALA A 299 1.41 -4.11 -10.78
N LYS A 300 1.40 -4.31 -12.09
CA LYS A 300 2.46 -3.84 -13.00
C LYS A 300 1.91 -2.84 -14.00
N ILE A 301 2.37 -1.59 -13.90
CA ILE A 301 1.91 -0.44 -14.67
C ILE A 301 3.10 0.08 -15.48
N VAL A 302 3.01 0.03 -16.82
CA VAL A 302 4.10 0.41 -17.73
C VAL A 302 3.55 1.28 -18.86
N ASP A 303 4.21 2.40 -19.18
CA ASP A 303 3.81 3.30 -20.27
C ASP A 303 2.34 3.73 -20.09
N HIS A 304 2.03 4.21 -18.89
CA HIS A 304 0.68 4.65 -18.50
C HIS A 304 0.58 6.17 -18.50
N PHE A 305 -0.59 6.69 -18.90
CA PHE A 305 -0.88 8.12 -18.90
C PHE A 305 -2.23 8.42 -18.21
N SER A 306 -2.23 9.24 -17.17
CA SER A 306 -3.48 9.73 -16.55
C SER A 306 -3.48 11.25 -16.40
N GLU A 307 -4.66 11.85 -16.57
CA GLU A 307 -4.88 13.27 -16.27
C GLU A 307 -5.44 13.41 -14.84
N ASP A 308 -6.47 12.62 -14.50
CA ASP A 308 -6.97 12.37 -13.14
C ASP A 308 -5.97 11.58 -12.27
N SER A 309 -6.18 11.58 -10.94
CA SER A 309 -5.38 10.78 -10.01
C SER A 309 -5.58 9.28 -10.26
N PHE A 310 -4.51 8.48 -10.24
CA PHE A 310 -4.57 7.08 -10.67
C PHE A 310 -5.32 6.17 -9.67
N PHE A 311 -5.18 6.43 -8.37
CA PHE A 311 -6.05 5.93 -7.31
C PHE A 311 -6.77 7.10 -6.63
N VAL A 312 -8.09 6.96 -6.40
CA VAL A 312 -8.90 7.89 -5.60
C VAL A 312 -9.68 7.09 -4.56
N SER A 313 -9.61 7.50 -3.30
CA SER A 313 -10.33 6.90 -2.18
C SER A 313 -10.90 7.96 -1.24
N VAL A 314 -12.19 7.87 -0.94
CA VAL A 314 -12.90 8.75 0.01
C VAL A 314 -13.68 7.88 0.99
N GLU A 315 -13.58 8.11 2.30
CA GLU A 315 -14.28 7.32 3.34
C GLU A 315 -14.14 5.78 3.17
N SER A 316 -13.00 5.30 2.66
CA SER A 316 -12.84 3.90 2.20
C SER A 316 -11.42 3.37 2.43
N SER A 317 -11.26 2.04 2.44
CA SER A 317 -9.99 1.38 2.77
C SER A 317 -9.21 0.96 1.53
N VAL A 318 -7.92 1.29 1.46
CA VAL A 318 -7.04 0.94 0.34
C VAL A 318 -5.85 0.12 0.83
N SER A 319 -5.57 -1.00 0.17
CA SER A 319 -4.37 -1.80 0.41
C SER A 319 -3.73 -2.30 -0.89
N VAL A 320 -2.48 -1.91 -1.16
CA VAL A 320 -1.76 -2.22 -2.42
C VAL A 320 -0.37 -2.79 -2.12
N PHE A 321 -0.04 -3.91 -2.75
CA PHE A 321 1.16 -4.70 -2.51
C PHE A 321 1.91 -5.01 -3.82
N ASP A 322 3.16 -5.47 -3.73
CA ASP A 322 4.03 -6.01 -4.80
C ASP A 322 3.83 -5.31 -6.16
N SER A 323 4.07 -4.00 -6.18
CA SER A 323 3.65 -3.11 -7.26
C SER A 323 4.80 -2.36 -7.93
N LEU A 324 4.72 -2.23 -9.25
CA LEU A 324 5.72 -1.58 -10.10
C LEU A 324 5.07 -0.57 -11.05
N VAL A 325 5.47 0.69 -10.96
CA VAL A 325 5.16 1.76 -11.92
C VAL A 325 6.43 2.13 -12.69
N ALA A 326 6.40 2.00 -14.01
CA ALA A 326 7.54 2.29 -14.87
C ALA A 326 7.14 3.15 -16.08
N ASP A 327 8.02 4.07 -16.48
CA ASP A 327 7.94 4.79 -17.75
C ASP A 327 6.59 5.51 -17.97
N SER A 328 5.98 6.01 -16.90
CA SER A 328 4.60 6.52 -16.89
C SER A 328 4.55 8.04 -16.62
N ASN A 329 3.47 8.69 -17.04
CA ASN A 329 3.24 10.14 -16.85
C ASN A 329 1.84 10.40 -16.28
N ILE A 330 1.74 10.99 -15.08
CA ILE A 330 0.46 11.21 -14.39
C ILE A 330 0.39 12.68 -13.96
N LYS A 331 -0.66 13.39 -14.42
CA LYS A 331 -0.76 14.84 -14.21
C LYS A 331 -1.28 15.24 -12.83
N SER A 332 -2.29 14.53 -12.34
CA SER A 332 -2.72 14.66 -10.94
C SER A 332 -1.81 13.82 -10.03
N SER A 333 -2.27 13.52 -8.83
CA SER A 333 -1.57 12.68 -7.87
C SER A 333 -1.55 11.19 -8.27
N PHE A 334 -0.57 10.40 -7.82
CA PHE A 334 -0.64 8.94 -8.07
C PHE A 334 -1.77 8.31 -7.24
N THR A 335 -1.91 8.75 -5.98
CA THR A 335 -2.97 8.32 -5.07
C THR A 335 -3.46 9.51 -4.24
N THR A 336 -4.75 9.82 -4.32
CA THR A 336 -5.45 10.81 -3.47
C THR A 336 -6.40 10.09 -2.51
N VAL A 337 -6.32 10.40 -1.22
CA VAL A 337 -7.04 9.69 -0.14
C VAL A 337 -7.58 10.66 0.90
N THR A 338 -8.89 10.67 1.11
CA THR A 338 -9.59 11.54 2.08
C THR A 338 -10.40 10.72 3.09
N SER A 339 -10.26 11.04 4.38
CA SER A 339 -11.00 10.46 5.51
C SER A 339 -10.94 8.91 5.56
N SER A 340 -9.80 8.31 5.22
CA SER A 340 -9.66 6.85 5.13
C SER A 340 -9.31 6.21 6.49
N PRO A 341 -10.05 5.18 6.93
CA PRO A 341 -9.75 4.48 8.18
C PRO A 341 -8.50 3.60 8.10
N SER A 342 -8.03 3.24 6.89
CA SER A 342 -6.73 2.57 6.70
C SER A 342 -6.24 2.66 5.25
N PHE A 343 -5.05 3.26 5.09
CA PHE A 343 -4.29 3.28 3.85
C PHE A 343 -3.00 2.47 3.99
N ILE A 344 -2.81 1.43 3.17
CA ILE A 344 -1.62 0.56 3.22
C ILE A 344 -1.00 0.44 1.83
N PHE A 345 0.27 0.84 1.69
CA PHE A 345 1.07 0.59 0.48
C PHE A 345 2.35 -0.15 0.85
N SER A 346 2.65 -1.26 0.17
CA SER A 346 3.80 -2.10 0.49
C SER A 346 4.53 -2.62 -0.76
N ASN A 347 5.85 -2.71 -0.68
CA ASN A 347 6.72 -3.22 -1.75
C ASN A 347 6.43 -2.55 -3.11
N PHE A 348 6.51 -1.22 -3.10
CA PHE A 348 6.16 -0.37 -4.24
C PHE A 348 7.42 0.20 -4.89
N SER A 349 7.62 -0.08 -6.18
CA SER A 349 8.75 0.40 -6.97
C SER A 349 8.31 1.35 -8.08
N LEU A 350 8.98 2.48 -8.20
CA LEU A 350 8.70 3.54 -9.16
C LEU A 350 9.96 3.97 -9.91
N ILE A 351 9.91 3.91 -11.24
CA ILE A 351 11.10 3.97 -12.11
C ILE A 351 10.82 4.84 -13.35
N ARG A 352 11.64 5.88 -13.58
CA ARG A 352 11.63 6.72 -14.80
C ARG A 352 10.26 7.30 -15.16
N SER A 353 9.55 7.83 -14.18
CA SER A 353 8.19 8.37 -14.37
C SER A 353 8.12 9.88 -14.09
N ILE A 354 7.10 10.52 -14.67
CA ILE A 354 6.83 11.96 -14.57
C ILE A 354 5.52 12.16 -13.80
N PHE A 355 5.50 13.12 -12.88
CA PHE A 355 4.32 13.47 -12.08
C PHE A 355 4.12 14.98 -12.04
N GLU A 356 2.99 15.48 -12.52
CA GLU A 356 2.64 16.92 -12.38
C GLU A 356 1.95 17.21 -11.02
N GLY A 357 1.45 16.16 -10.35
CA GLY A 357 0.88 16.13 -8.98
C GLY A 357 1.68 15.27 -7.98
N THR A 358 1.15 15.07 -6.78
CA THR A 358 1.85 14.40 -5.64
C THR A 358 1.78 12.87 -5.76
N ILE A 359 2.81 12.09 -5.39
CA ILE A 359 2.65 10.61 -5.43
C ILE A 359 1.60 10.14 -4.41
N PHE A 360 1.73 10.51 -3.12
CA PHE A 360 0.74 10.22 -2.10
C PHE A 360 0.16 11.52 -1.52
N GLU A 361 -1.13 11.72 -1.68
CA GLU A 361 -1.88 12.88 -1.19
C GLU A 361 -2.93 12.38 -0.20
N LEU A 362 -2.72 12.69 1.09
CA LEU A 362 -3.46 12.12 2.21
C LEU A 362 -4.13 13.22 3.05
N GLU A 363 -5.41 13.05 3.33
CA GLU A 363 -6.24 13.97 4.11
C GLU A 363 -7.04 13.16 5.13
N GLU A 364 -7.05 13.57 6.41
CA GLU A 364 -7.80 12.90 7.50
C GLU A 364 -7.56 11.37 7.59
N THR A 365 -6.36 10.89 7.22
CA THR A 365 -6.12 9.48 6.87
C THR A 365 -5.00 8.85 7.71
N ASN A 366 -5.21 7.62 8.17
CA ASN A 366 -4.19 6.81 8.84
C ASN A 366 -3.45 5.92 7.82
N ALA A 367 -2.12 6.04 7.75
CA ALA A 367 -1.32 5.51 6.64
C ALA A 367 -0.10 4.66 7.06
N GLU A 368 0.12 3.53 6.37
CA GLU A 368 1.36 2.74 6.45
C GLU A 368 1.96 2.51 5.04
N ILE A 369 3.16 3.04 4.82
CA ILE A 369 3.94 2.94 3.57
C ILE A 369 5.23 2.14 3.85
N SER A 370 5.42 1.00 3.21
CA SER A 370 6.54 0.09 3.49
C SER A 370 7.27 -0.36 2.23
N LEU A 371 8.60 -0.48 2.29
CA LEU A 371 9.45 -0.94 1.17
C LEU A 371 9.19 -0.14 -0.12
N PHE A 372 9.18 1.20 -0.01
CA PHE A 372 8.94 2.10 -1.14
C PHE A 372 10.26 2.51 -1.79
N THR A 373 10.41 2.30 -3.09
CA THR A 373 11.59 2.71 -3.87
C THR A 373 11.18 3.61 -5.04
N ALA A 374 11.76 4.81 -5.10
CA ALA A 374 11.60 5.76 -6.18
C ALA A 374 12.95 6.09 -6.83
N SER A 375 13.01 6.01 -8.17
CA SER A 375 14.23 6.21 -8.95
C SER A 375 13.99 6.97 -10.25
N SER A 376 14.82 7.98 -10.51
CA SER A 376 14.75 8.85 -11.70
C SER A 376 13.36 9.47 -11.87
N LEU A 377 12.97 10.29 -10.90
CA LEU A 377 11.67 10.97 -10.85
C LEU A 377 11.77 12.40 -11.39
N ILE A 378 10.81 12.78 -12.22
CA ILE A 378 10.58 14.19 -12.58
C ILE A 378 9.24 14.62 -12.00
N SER A 379 9.26 15.70 -11.21
CA SER A 379 8.09 16.27 -10.54
C SER A 379 7.80 17.68 -11.05
N GLU A 380 6.52 18.03 -11.18
CA GLU A 380 6.06 19.41 -11.42
C GLU A 380 5.10 19.91 -10.33
N CYS A 381 5.06 19.26 -9.17
CA CYS A 381 4.23 19.63 -8.01
C CYS A 381 5.06 20.29 -6.89
N GLY A 382 4.38 20.79 -5.85
CA GLY A 382 5.01 21.38 -4.66
C GLY A 382 5.41 20.34 -3.61
N ALA A 383 4.69 19.22 -3.53
CA ALA A 383 5.00 18.07 -2.69
C ALA A 383 5.23 16.86 -3.59
N CYS A 384 6.47 16.38 -3.75
CA CYS A 384 6.79 15.42 -4.80
C CYS A 384 6.36 13.99 -4.50
N ILE A 385 6.57 13.52 -3.27
CA ILE A 385 6.38 12.13 -2.86
C ILE A 385 5.19 11.97 -1.93
N LEU A 386 5.08 12.84 -0.92
CA LEU A 386 4.02 12.78 0.09
C LEU A 386 3.56 14.19 0.46
N HIS A 387 2.25 14.43 0.38
CA HIS A 387 1.54 15.52 1.05
C HIS A 387 0.57 14.89 2.04
N ALA A 388 0.57 15.34 3.28
CA ALA A 388 -0.37 14.87 4.29
C ALA A 388 -0.89 16.00 5.17
N GLU A 389 -2.22 16.04 5.32
CA GLU A 389 -2.95 17.11 5.99
C GLU A 389 -3.99 16.52 6.98
N ASN A 390 -4.11 17.10 8.18
CA ASN A 390 -5.06 16.67 9.23
C ASN A 390 -4.99 15.17 9.62
N CYS A 391 -3.82 14.54 9.51
CA CYS A 391 -3.67 13.09 9.72
C CYS A 391 -3.27 12.73 11.17
N ASP A 392 -3.98 11.78 11.79
CA ASP A 392 -3.64 11.22 13.11
C ASP A 392 -2.26 10.54 13.11
N TYR A 393 -2.01 9.63 12.16
CA TYR A 393 -0.79 8.82 12.13
C TYR A 393 -0.33 8.44 10.72
N ILE A 394 0.96 8.68 10.46
CA ILE A 394 1.67 8.26 9.25
C ILE A 394 2.87 7.40 9.65
N LYS A 395 2.97 6.21 9.07
CA LYS A 395 4.13 5.34 9.21
C LYS A 395 4.77 5.07 7.86
N ALA A 396 6.09 5.21 7.81
CA ALA A 396 6.90 5.00 6.62
C ALA A 396 8.12 4.14 7.00
N SER A 397 8.33 2.97 6.39
CA SER A 397 9.44 2.07 6.76
C SER A 397 10.21 1.52 5.56
N SER A 398 11.52 1.77 5.53
CA SER A 398 12.45 1.49 4.43
C SER A 398 12.01 2.18 3.13
N LEU A 399 12.36 3.47 3.04
CA LEU A 399 12.02 4.36 1.93
C LEU A 399 13.29 4.74 1.18
N ARG A 400 13.35 4.46 -0.12
CA ARG A 400 14.54 4.71 -0.95
C ARG A 400 14.24 5.66 -2.09
N ILE A 401 14.61 6.93 -1.95
CA ILE A 401 14.30 8.00 -2.90
C ILE A 401 15.59 8.53 -3.51
N SER A 402 15.73 8.42 -4.83
CA SER A 402 16.95 8.83 -5.55
C SER A 402 16.72 9.34 -6.97
N GLY A 403 17.47 10.35 -7.38
CA GLY A 403 17.29 10.99 -8.69
C GLY A 403 15.94 11.68 -8.83
N LEU A 404 15.38 12.22 -7.74
CA LEU A 404 14.23 13.12 -7.76
C LEU A 404 14.68 14.52 -8.19
N ILE A 405 14.02 15.06 -9.21
CA ILE A 405 14.21 16.41 -9.76
C ILE A 405 12.83 17.07 -9.84
N SER A 406 12.70 18.33 -9.41
CA SER A 406 11.49 19.12 -9.63
C SER A 406 11.69 20.20 -10.68
N ARG A 407 10.62 20.52 -11.42
CA ARG A 407 10.51 21.68 -12.31
C ARG A 407 9.89 22.90 -11.63
N LYS A 408 9.41 22.79 -10.38
CA LYS A 408 8.93 23.91 -9.57
C LYS A 408 10.01 24.37 -8.58
N ASN A 409 10.24 25.68 -8.54
CA ASN A 409 11.25 26.33 -7.67
C ASN A 409 10.98 26.17 -6.16
N HIS A 410 9.75 25.84 -5.78
CA HIS A 410 9.29 25.71 -4.40
C HIS A 410 8.66 24.33 -4.19
N ALA A 411 9.48 23.30 -4.36
CA ALA A 411 9.08 21.91 -4.16
C ALA A 411 9.83 21.29 -2.96
N ALA A 412 9.19 20.33 -2.28
CA ALA A 412 9.79 19.46 -1.29
C ALA A 412 9.35 18.02 -1.54
N ALA A 413 10.15 17.02 -1.14
CA ALA A 413 9.77 15.62 -1.32
C ALA A 413 8.61 15.20 -0.40
N LEU A 414 8.61 15.69 0.84
CA LEU A 414 7.59 15.41 1.86
C LEU A 414 7.01 16.73 2.40
N VAL A 415 5.70 16.81 2.62
CA VAL A 415 5.04 17.99 3.21
C VAL A 415 3.99 17.51 4.22
N PHE A 416 4.03 18.06 5.44
CA PHE A 416 3.12 17.73 6.54
C PHE A 416 2.49 19.00 7.12
N SER A 417 1.17 18.99 7.22
CA SER A 417 0.35 20.05 7.82
C SER A 417 -0.59 19.42 8.85
N ASP A 418 -0.52 19.86 10.11
CA ASP A 418 -1.43 19.43 11.19
C ASP A 418 -1.49 17.89 11.36
N VAL A 419 -0.32 17.23 11.24
CA VAL A 419 -0.15 15.77 11.38
C VAL A 419 0.31 15.42 12.79
N SER A 420 -0.53 14.71 13.54
CA SER A 420 -0.31 14.42 14.97
C SER A 420 0.88 13.49 15.24
N SER A 421 1.24 12.60 14.30
CA SER A 421 2.55 11.93 14.33
C SER A 421 2.93 11.30 12.97
N ALA A 422 4.13 11.59 12.48
CA ALA A 422 4.70 10.93 11.30
C ALA A 422 6.05 10.25 11.63
N TYR A 423 6.14 8.93 11.43
CA TYR A 423 7.32 8.12 11.78
C TYR A 423 7.96 7.48 10.54
N PHE A 424 9.18 7.90 10.23
CA PHE A 424 10.01 7.43 9.12
C PHE A 424 11.17 6.57 9.64
N ASP A 425 11.11 5.26 9.42
CA ASP A 425 12.19 4.30 9.67
C ASP A 425 12.96 4.02 8.38
N ASP A 426 14.29 4.00 8.43
CA ASP A 426 15.17 3.62 7.32
C ASP A 426 14.91 4.43 6.01
N LEU A 427 14.83 5.76 6.13
CA LEU A 427 14.70 6.66 4.97
C LEU A 427 16.06 6.92 4.31
N HIS A 428 16.32 6.31 3.16
CA HIS A 428 17.45 6.61 2.28
C HIS A 428 17.08 7.69 1.25
N TYR A 429 17.52 8.93 1.48
CA TYR A 429 17.30 10.08 0.58
C TYR A 429 18.62 10.54 -0.04
N PHE A 430 18.91 10.16 -1.29
CA PHE A 430 20.20 10.44 -1.90
C PHE A 430 20.19 10.82 -3.38
N LYS A 431 21.09 11.73 -3.77
CA LYS A 431 21.22 12.24 -5.16
C LYS A 431 19.92 12.83 -5.69
N ASN A 432 19.25 13.64 -4.86
CA ASN A 432 18.06 14.40 -5.22
C ASN A 432 18.40 15.89 -5.32
N ALA A 433 17.69 16.59 -6.20
CA ALA A 433 17.80 18.04 -6.43
C ALA A 433 16.56 18.79 -5.92
N VAL A 434 15.95 18.28 -4.84
CA VAL A 434 14.73 18.79 -4.22
C VAL A 434 14.92 18.77 -2.70
N PRO A 435 14.46 19.79 -1.95
CA PRO A 435 14.34 19.75 -0.49
C PRO A 435 13.67 18.47 0.03
N LEU A 436 14.12 17.97 1.17
CA LEU A 436 13.59 16.73 1.77
C LEU A 436 12.18 16.93 2.33
N ALA A 437 11.98 17.89 3.24
CA ALA A 437 10.65 18.08 3.84
C ALA A 437 10.32 19.50 4.29
N ILE A 438 9.02 19.79 4.28
CA ILE A 438 8.39 20.90 4.99
C ILE A 438 7.49 20.31 6.08
N ILE A 439 7.62 20.83 7.31
CA ILE A 439 6.89 20.37 8.50
C ILE A 439 6.21 21.59 9.12
N ASN A 440 4.88 21.56 9.25
CA ASN A 440 4.05 22.62 9.82
C ASN A 440 2.98 22.02 10.75
N SER A 441 2.77 22.60 11.93
CA SER A 441 1.89 22.07 13.00
C SER A 441 2.02 20.55 13.26
N SER A 442 3.20 19.94 13.05
CA SER A 442 3.33 18.47 12.95
C SER A 442 4.52 17.90 13.74
N ASP A 443 4.34 16.70 14.29
CA ASP A 443 5.40 15.95 15.01
C ASP A 443 5.99 14.83 14.14
N VAL A 444 7.26 14.97 13.74
CA VAL A 444 7.92 14.06 12.77
C VAL A 444 9.17 13.39 13.34
N VAL A 445 9.33 12.09 13.10
CA VAL A 445 10.48 11.29 13.52
C VAL A 445 11.17 10.65 12.32
N PHE A 446 12.48 10.83 12.21
CA PHE A 446 13.37 10.18 11.23
C PHE A 446 14.35 9.26 11.98
N ALA A 447 14.05 7.96 12.00
CA ALA A 447 14.86 6.91 12.61
C ALA A 447 15.75 6.21 11.58
N TYR A 448 17.03 6.04 11.91
CA TYR A 448 18.07 5.33 11.15
C TYR A 448 18.28 5.79 9.69
N SER A 449 17.72 6.95 9.32
CA SER A 449 17.71 7.51 7.97
C SER A 449 19.10 7.94 7.46
N ASN A 450 19.31 7.86 6.15
CA ASN A 450 20.55 8.23 5.47
C ASN A 450 20.26 9.26 4.36
N ILE A 451 20.61 10.51 4.63
CA ILE A 451 20.34 11.69 3.81
C ILE A 451 21.68 12.16 3.25
N LYS A 452 21.98 11.87 1.97
CA LYS A 452 23.34 12.07 1.45
C LYS A 452 23.44 12.45 -0.02
N GLU A 453 24.52 13.15 -0.38
CA GLU A 453 24.85 13.48 -1.78
C GLU A 453 23.71 14.21 -2.52
N ASN A 454 22.87 14.96 -1.80
CA ASN A 454 21.80 15.79 -2.37
C ASN A 454 22.35 17.19 -2.68
N ASP A 455 21.91 17.79 -3.79
CA ASP A 455 22.43 19.05 -4.33
C ASP A 455 21.25 20.01 -4.58
N ILE A 456 21.03 20.92 -3.63
CA ILE A 456 19.93 21.88 -3.63
C ILE A 456 20.47 23.24 -4.08
N SER A 457 20.60 23.44 -5.38
CA SER A 457 20.97 24.73 -5.98
C SER A 457 19.75 25.64 -6.12
N ALA A 458 19.91 26.92 -5.80
CA ALA A 458 18.81 27.87 -5.75
C ALA A 458 18.49 28.44 -7.15
N LEU A 459 17.22 28.35 -7.57
CA LEU A 459 16.72 29.03 -8.78
C LEU A 459 16.54 30.54 -8.52
N LYS A 460 17.68 31.22 -8.29
CA LYS A 460 17.94 32.66 -8.17
C LYS A 460 16.76 33.53 -7.71
N THR A 461 16.34 33.37 -6.46
CA THR A 461 15.48 34.32 -5.76
C THR A 461 16.05 34.67 -4.38
N SER A 462 16.59 35.88 -4.27
CA SER A 462 17.20 36.41 -3.05
C SER A 462 16.30 37.48 -2.42
N LEU A 463 15.84 37.25 -1.19
CA LEU A 463 15.04 38.20 -0.41
C LEU A 463 15.41 38.14 1.08
N ASN A 464 15.98 39.25 1.57
CA ASN A 464 16.01 39.68 2.98
C ASN A 464 16.40 38.65 4.07
N ASN A 465 17.68 38.30 4.14
CA ASN A 465 18.39 37.78 5.34
C ASN A 465 17.80 36.54 6.06
N ILE A 466 16.85 35.84 5.46
CA ILE A 466 16.43 34.48 5.81
C ILE A 466 16.93 33.58 4.69
N PRO A 467 17.51 32.39 4.96
CA PRO A 467 17.90 31.46 3.89
C PRO A 467 16.65 31.08 3.08
N SER A 468 16.59 31.50 1.81
CA SER A 468 15.43 31.27 0.93
C SER A 468 15.30 29.81 0.44
N VAL A 469 16.29 28.97 0.77
CA VAL A 469 16.34 27.55 0.48
C VAL A 469 16.84 26.80 1.72
N SER A 470 16.20 25.66 2.00
CA SER A 470 16.63 24.69 3.01
C SER A 470 16.55 23.28 2.44
N LEU A 471 17.33 22.33 2.98
CA LEU A 471 17.04 20.90 2.74
C LEU A 471 15.85 20.43 3.61
N LEU A 472 15.60 21.08 4.74
CA LEU A 472 14.45 20.79 5.62
C LEU A 472 13.93 22.09 6.27
N SER A 473 12.61 22.27 6.33
CA SER A 473 11.96 23.36 7.06
C SER A 473 11.03 22.84 8.15
N ILE A 474 11.13 23.40 9.36
CA ILE A 474 10.31 23.08 10.52
C ILE A 474 9.70 24.38 11.05
N PHE A 475 8.41 24.59 10.82
CA PHE A 475 7.68 25.79 11.20
C PHE A 475 7.00 25.69 12.57
N SER A 476 6.32 26.75 12.98
CA SER A 476 5.68 26.91 14.29
C SER A 476 4.91 25.66 14.74
N GLU A 477 4.92 25.43 16.06
CA GLU A 477 4.14 24.38 16.74
C GLU A 477 4.47 22.94 16.29
N SER A 478 5.54 22.76 15.49
CA SER A 478 6.05 21.47 15.03
C SER A 478 7.25 20.98 15.83
N SER A 479 7.47 19.66 15.85
CA SER A 479 8.75 19.07 16.27
C SER A 479 9.34 18.11 15.23
N ALA A 480 10.66 18.00 15.22
CA ALA A 480 11.38 17.02 14.42
C ALA A 480 12.44 16.26 15.23
N HIS A 481 12.43 14.94 15.15
CA HIS A 481 13.33 14.04 15.87
C HIS A 481 14.20 13.22 14.90
N PHE A 482 15.52 13.31 15.04
CA PHE A 482 16.51 12.63 14.19
C PHE A 482 17.29 11.62 15.03
N ILE A 483 16.98 10.33 14.89
CA ILE A 483 17.49 9.24 15.74
C ILE A 483 18.37 8.32 14.90
N GLY A 484 19.68 8.32 15.14
CA GLY A 484 20.64 7.54 14.34
C GLY A 484 20.80 8.04 12.88
N THR A 485 20.24 9.21 12.57
CA THR A 485 20.22 9.79 11.21
C THR A 485 21.60 10.23 10.76
N SER A 486 21.98 9.94 9.51
CA SER A 486 23.22 10.42 8.88
C SER A 486 22.96 11.44 7.78
N PHE A 487 23.64 12.58 7.85
CA PHE A 487 23.64 13.67 6.86
C PHE A 487 25.04 13.79 6.25
N THR A 488 25.24 13.33 5.01
CA THR A 488 26.59 13.19 4.42
C THR A 488 26.74 13.81 3.03
N ASN A 489 27.74 14.67 2.83
CA ASN A 489 28.03 15.33 1.53
C ASN A 489 26.84 16.09 0.91
N ASN A 490 25.90 16.63 1.70
CA ASN A 490 24.78 17.40 1.13
C ASN A 490 25.19 18.86 0.87
N GLN A 491 24.67 19.43 -0.21
CA GLN A 491 24.94 20.80 -0.65
C GLN A 491 23.62 21.60 -0.72
N VAL A 492 23.60 22.80 -0.15
CA VAL A 492 22.47 23.73 -0.22
C VAL A 492 22.99 25.13 -0.52
N GLU A 493 22.87 25.57 -1.77
CA GLU A 493 23.48 26.80 -2.25
C GLU A 493 22.76 28.05 -1.70
N ASN A 494 23.51 28.94 -1.04
CA ASN A 494 22.97 30.17 -0.40
C ASN A 494 21.85 29.91 0.62
N GLY A 495 21.77 28.70 1.17
CA GLY A 495 20.73 28.26 2.08
C GLY A 495 21.27 27.52 3.31
N CYS A 496 20.44 26.67 3.91
CA CYS A 496 20.75 25.92 5.13
C CYS A 496 20.43 24.42 5.01
N MET A 497 21.11 23.58 5.77
CA MET A 497 20.76 22.16 5.89
C MET A 497 19.40 21.96 6.59
N LEU A 498 19.03 22.89 7.46
CA LEU A 498 17.78 22.86 8.20
C LEU A 498 17.42 24.29 8.64
N LEU A 499 16.19 24.70 8.39
CA LEU A 499 15.58 25.91 8.95
C LEU A 499 14.55 25.50 9.99
N SER A 500 14.75 25.89 11.24
CA SER A 500 13.77 25.75 12.31
C SER A 500 13.33 27.14 12.76
N LEU A 501 12.03 27.41 12.67
CA LEU A 501 11.40 28.67 13.05
C LEU A 501 10.28 28.40 14.05
N HIS A 502 10.38 28.96 15.26
CA HIS A 502 9.38 28.81 16.33
C HIS A 502 9.03 27.34 16.67
N SER A 503 10.01 26.44 16.54
CA SER A 503 9.80 24.99 16.54
C SER A 503 10.85 24.23 17.36
N VAL A 504 10.72 22.90 17.42
CA VAL A 504 11.60 22.05 18.26
C VAL A 504 12.36 21.01 17.42
N ALA A 505 13.66 20.87 17.63
CA ALA A 505 14.50 19.94 16.86
C ALA A 505 15.45 19.10 17.75
N TYR A 506 15.25 17.78 17.75
CA TYR A 506 16.03 16.82 18.54
C TYR A 506 16.92 15.94 17.67
N PHE A 507 18.22 15.89 17.97
CA PHE A 507 19.20 15.07 17.26
C PHE A 507 19.87 14.11 18.25
N MET A 508 19.73 12.81 18.04
CA MET A 508 20.22 11.78 18.95
C MET A 508 21.01 10.71 18.18
N HIS A 509 22.29 10.54 18.52
CA HIS A 509 23.24 9.68 17.81
C HIS A 509 23.33 9.99 16.29
N SER A 510 23.13 11.25 15.89
CA SER A 510 23.14 11.66 14.48
C SER A 510 24.57 11.88 13.98
N ASN A 511 24.84 11.64 12.70
CA ASN A 511 26.16 11.90 12.06
C ASN A 511 26.01 13.01 11.02
N PHE A 512 26.87 14.03 11.07
CA PHE A 512 26.91 15.13 10.12
C PHE A 512 28.32 15.21 9.51
N THR A 513 28.48 14.87 8.23
CA THR A 513 29.79 14.79 7.58
C THR A 513 29.81 15.55 6.25
N ARG A 514 30.69 16.56 6.12
CA ARG A 514 30.95 17.29 4.87
C ARG A 514 29.70 17.94 4.22
N ASN A 515 28.72 18.36 5.02
CA ASN A 515 27.62 19.18 4.50
C ASN A 515 28.09 20.64 4.37
N THR A 516 27.65 21.37 3.34
CA THR A 516 28.21 22.70 3.03
C THR A 516 27.51 23.88 3.70
N SER A 517 26.47 23.65 4.52
CA SER A 517 25.51 24.69 4.91
C SER A 517 25.05 24.49 6.37
N PRO A 518 24.69 25.57 7.11
CA PRO A 518 24.40 25.52 8.54
C PRO A 518 23.08 24.84 8.89
N PHE A 519 22.93 24.43 10.16
CA PHE A 519 21.64 24.21 10.82
C PHE A 519 21.21 25.52 11.50
N THR A 520 20.17 26.19 10.98
CA THR A 520 19.74 27.52 11.44
C THR A 520 18.45 27.45 12.26
N PHE A 521 18.50 27.98 13.48
CA PHE A 521 17.42 27.99 14.48
C PHE A 521 16.99 29.43 14.78
N ILE A 522 15.70 29.75 14.65
CA ILE A 522 15.13 31.08 14.85
C ILE A 522 13.96 31.00 15.84
N LYS A 523 14.16 31.55 17.05
CA LYS A 523 13.22 31.49 18.18
C LYS A 523 12.75 30.05 18.52
N SER A 524 13.65 29.09 18.32
CA SER A 524 13.40 27.64 18.44
C SER A 524 14.14 27.03 19.63
N GLU A 525 13.79 25.79 19.98
CA GLU A 525 14.58 24.96 20.90
C GLU A 525 15.20 23.77 20.14
N SER A 526 16.52 23.58 20.25
CA SER A 526 17.19 22.42 19.65
C SER A 526 18.15 21.74 20.60
N LYS A 527 18.30 20.42 20.44
CA LYS A 527 19.09 19.57 21.33
C LYS A 527 19.82 18.49 20.55
N PHE A 528 21.14 18.50 20.65
CA PHE A 528 22.06 17.52 20.08
C PHE A 528 22.60 16.63 21.20
N SER A 529 22.51 15.31 21.04
CA SER A 529 22.89 14.34 22.06
C SER A 529 23.63 13.15 21.45
N ARG A 530 24.91 12.98 21.81
CA ARG A 530 25.79 11.91 21.29
C ARG A 530 25.98 11.91 19.78
N SER A 531 25.86 13.08 19.14
CA SER A 531 25.98 13.24 17.69
C SER A 531 27.42 13.57 17.27
N PHE A 532 27.80 13.19 16.05
CA PHE A 532 29.14 13.41 15.49
C PHE A 532 29.11 14.45 14.36
N PHE A 533 30.10 15.35 14.33
CA PHE A 533 30.24 16.40 13.33
C PHE A 533 31.65 16.41 12.72
N SER A 534 31.77 16.04 11.43
CA SER A 534 32.99 16.19 10.63
C SER A 534 32.93 17.52 9.84
N VAL A 535 33.53 18.56 10.41
CA VAL A 535 33.44 19.97 9.99
C VAL A 535 34.24 20.25 8.70
N THR A 536 33.81 21.27 7.95
CA THR A 536 34.51 21.82 6.76
C THR A 536 34.61 23.34 6.88
N LYS A 537 35.82 23.90 6.73
CA LYS A 537 36.27 25.24 7.18
C LYS A 537 35.67 26.48 6.47
N ASN A 538 34.43 26.42 5.96
CA ASN A 538 33.86 27.51 5.15
C ASN A 538 32.56 28.11 5.72
N TYR A 539 31.86 27.43 6.63
CA TYR A 539 30.54 27.84 7.13
C TYR A 539 30.32 27.37 8.57
N PRO A 540 29.50 28.10 9.37
CA PRO A 540 29.08 27.62 10.68
C PRO A 540 28.28 26.32 10.58
N VAL A 541 28.45 25.45 11.57
CA VAL A 541 27.70 24.18 11.66
C VAL A 541 26.31 24.43 12.25
N ILE A 542 26.23 25.26 13.29
CA ILE A 542 24.99 25.65 13.97
C ILE A 542 24.89 27.17 14.02
N GLU A 543 23.74 27.72 13.65
CA GLU A 543 23.41 29.14 13.78
C GLU A 543 22.13 29.28 14.63
N ALA A 544 22.22 30.04 15.72
CA ALA A 544 21.14 30.25 16.67
C ALA A 544 20.79 31.74 16.76
N ILE A 545 19.52 32.08 16.51
CA ILE A 545 18.98 33.44 16.56
C ILE A 545 17.81 33.43 17.54
N SER A 546 17.93 34.15 18.66
CA SER A 546 16.97 34.14 19.79
C SER A 546 16.52 32.74 20.23
N SER A 547 17.41 31.74 20.10
CA SER A 547 17.07 30.32 20.22
C SER A 547 17.76 29.66 21.42
N ARG A 548 17.23 28.53 21.87
CA ARG A 548 17.83 27.67 22.90
C ARG A 548 18.50 26.48 22.23
N VAL A 549 19.80 26.32 22.41
CA VAL A 549 20.55 25.19 21.85
C VAL A 549 21.28 24.44 22.96
N ASN A 550 21.07 23.13 23.02
CA ASN A 550 21.67 22.21 23.98
C ASN A 550 22.57 21.20 23.23
N ILE A 551 23.87 21.15 23.56
CA ILE A 551 24.86 20.27 22.92
C ILE A 551 25.48 19.38 24.01
N HIS A 552 25.12 18.09 24.03
CA HIS A 552 25.51 17.15 25.09
C HIS A 552 26.20 15.90 24.54
N ARG A 553 27.46 15.69 24.93
CA ARG A 553 28.33 14.56 24.53
C ARG A 553 28.45 14.36 23.02
N CYS A 554 28.38 15.45 22.26
CA CYS A 554 28.66 15.45 20.84
C CYS A 554 30.18 15.52 20.59
N LEU A 555 30.64 14.91 19.50
CA LEU A 555 32.03 14.97 19.07
C LEU A 555 32.14 15.83 17.81
N PHE A 556 32.92 16.90 17.90
CA PHE A 556 33.29 17.74 16.77
C PHE A 556 34.71 17.37 16.32
N SER A 557 34.90 17.20 15.02
CA SER A 557 36.17 16.85 14.42
C SER A 557 36.38 17.69 13.16
N GLU A 558 37.42 18.51 13.16
CA GLU A 558 37.98 18.96 11.90
C GLU A 558 38.69 17.79 11.21
N LYS A 559 38.27 17.47 9.98
CA LYS A 559 39.19 16.81 9.06
C LYS A 559 40.14 17.87 8.54
N SER A 560 41.43 17.70 8.83
CA SER A 560 42.50 18.56 8.34
C SER A 560 42.53 18.56 6.81
N SER A 561 41.81 19.51 6.23
CA SER A 561 41.66 19.64 4.79
C SER A 561 42.98 20.15 4.21
N ILE A 562 43.77 19.23 3.65
CA ILE A 562 44.97 19.54 2.86
C ILE A 562 44.53 20.17 1.54
N ILE A 563 44.09 21.42 1.63
CA ILE A 563 43.69 22.28 0.51
C ILE A 563 44.85 23.24 0.28
N ASN A 564 45.56 23.05 -0.82
CA ASN A 564 46.70 23.90 -1.22
C ASN A 564 46.28 25.14 -2.03
N ASP A 565 44.98 25.44 -2.08
CA ASP A 565 44.39 26.48 -2.93
C ASP A 565 44.60 27.88 -2.35
N LYS A 566 45.72 28.51 -2.73
CA LYS A 566 46.10 29.89 -2.39
C LYS A 566 45.25 30.97 -3.10
N THR A 567 44.00 30.69 -3.46
CA THR A 567 43.25 31.46 -4.47
C THR A 567 41.82 31.85 -4.05
N PHE A 568 41.61 32.15 -2.76
CA PHE A 568 40.38 32.80 -2.27
C PHE A 568 40.68 33.96 -1.32
N GLU A 569 41.28 35.04 -1.84
CA GLU A 569 41.27 36.34 -1.18
C GLU A 569 40.01 37.14 -1.56
N MET A 570 39.03 37.21 -0.66
CA MET A 570 37.95 38.20 -0.74
C MET A 570 37.71 38.90 0.61
N ASN A 571 38.03 40.20 0.63
CA ASN A 571 37.37 41.28 1.37
C ASN A 571 36.79 41.00 2.78
N HIS A 572 37.67 41.13 3.77
CA HIS A 572 37.46 41.77 5.09
C HIS A 572 36.35 41.33 6.09
N ASN A 573 35.29 40.61 5.73
CA ASN A 573 34.32 40.06 6.70
C ASN A 573 34.84 38.74 7.33
N LYS A 574 36.10 38.75 7.80
CA LYS A 574 36.93 37.55 7.98
C LYS A 574 36.73 36.78 9.30
N THR A 575 35.72 37.11 10.11
CA THR A 575 35.60 36.69 11.52
C THR A 575 34.47 35.71 11.85
N LEU A 576 33.64 35.30 10.88
CA LEU A 576 32.50 34.38 11.11
C LEU A 576 32.68 32.98 10.49
N PHE A 577 33.49 32.84 9.44
CA PHE A 577 33.50 31.67 8.57
C PHE A 577 34.20 30.41 9.12
N ASN A 578 34.99 30.54 10.19
CA ASN A 578 35.65 29.40 10.86
C ASN A 578 34.84 28.82 12.04
N SER A 579 33.76 29.49 12.44
CA SER A 579 33.04 29.16 13.67
C SER A 579 32.29 27.83 13.59
N ILE A 580 32.09 27.14 14.72
CA ILE A 580 31.28 25.91 14.75
C ILE A 580 29.84 26.24 15.19
N VAL A 581 29.67 27.07 16.22
CA VAL A 581 28.37 27.56 16.71
C VAL A 581 28.34 29.09 16.69
N VAL A 582 27.34 29.67 16.03
CA VAL A 582 27.06 31.11 16.07
C VAL A 582 25.80 31.36 16.89
N ALA A 583 25.87 32.26 17.88
CA ALA A 583 24.71 32.66 18.68
C ALA A 583 24.45 34.18 18.58
N ARG A 584 23.19 34.55 18.29
CA ARG A 584 22.75 35.94 18.07
C ARG A 584 21.49 36.29 18.85
N ASN A 585 21.31 37.58 19.14
CA ASN A 585 20.05 38.19 19.63
C ASN A 585 19.41 37.42 20.81
N ASP A 586 19.97 37.51 22.02
CA ASP A 586 19.45 36.85 23.24
C ASP A 586 19.34 35.30 23.13
N SER A 587 20.21 34.65 22.35
CA SER A 587 20.27 33.17 22.31
C SER A 587 20.86 32.57 23.59
N SER A 588 20.39 31.36 23.94
CA SER A 588 20.86 30.61 25.12
C SER A 588 21.53 29.30 24.69
N LEU A 589 22.85 29.22 24.86
CA LEU A 589 23.62 27.99 24.63
C LEU A 589 23.86 27.24 25.95
N LEU A 590 23.61 25.94 25.95
CA LEU A 590 24.10 24.99 26.95
C LEU A 590 24.98 23.96 26.24
N VAL A 591 26.25 23.87 26.62
CA VAL A 591 27.19 22.88 26.06
C VAL A 591 27.76 22.05 27.20
N ASN A 592 27.77 20.74 27.02
CA ASN A 592 28.42 19.76 27.89
C ASN A 592 29.08 18.70 27.00
N THR A 593 30.31 18.98 26.56
CA THR A 593 30.95 18.24 25.46
C THR A 593 32.47 18.41 25.42
N THR A 594 33.16 17.41 24.85
CA THR A 594 34.61 17.45 24.54
C THR A 594 34.82 18.00 23.13
N ILE A 595 35.75 18.94 22.99
CA ILE A 595 35.99 19.76 21.80
C ILE A 595 37.49 19.69 21.50
N VAL A 596 37.84 19.30 20.27
CA VAL A 596 39.22 18.99 19.87
C VAL A 596 39.53 19.59 18.50
N ASN A 597 40.68 20.25 18.36
CA ASN A 597 41.14 21.02 17.21
C ASN A 597 40.12 22.07 16.72
N ALA A 598 39.48 22.80 17.65
CA ALA A 598 38.54 23.88 17.31
C ALA A 598 38.99 25.24 17.87
N THR A 599 39.19 26.20 16.96
CA THR A 599 39.27 27.63 17.25
C THR A 599 37.96 28.31 16.85
N ASP A 600 37.57 29.41 17.50
CA ASP A 600 36.28 30.09 17.31
C ASP A 600 35.06 29.14 17.49
N PHE A 601 35.14 28.16 18.40
CA PHE A 601 34.10 27.14 18.58
C PHE A 601 32.71 27.75 18.82
N ILE A 602 32.63 28.79 19.66
CA ILE A 602 31.45 29.66 19.75
C ILE A 602 31.84 31.09 19.34
N VAL A 603 31.08 31.66 18.40
CA VAL A 603 31.09 33.08 18.05
C VAL A 603 29.75 33.70 18.40
N THR A 604 29.77 34.95 18.87
CA THR A 604 28.57 35.70 19.22
C THR A 604 28.55 37.08 18.59
N ASP A 605 27.37 37.58 18.24
CA ASP A 605 27.23 38.96 17.75
C ASP A 605 27.25 40.00 18.89
N SER A 606 27.32 41.28 18.52
CA SER A 606 27.28 42.41 19.46
C SER A 606 25.87 42.70 20.01
N SER A 607 24.87 41.93 19.57
CA SER A 607 23.45 42.21 19.72
C SER A 607 22.87 41.53 20.96
N GLN A 608 22.82 42.30 22.06
CA GLN A 608 22.06 41.95 23.28
C GLN A 608 22.67 40.78 24.10
N LYS A 609 21.95 40.30 25.10
CA LYS A 609 22.44 39.53 26.26
C LYS A 609 22.32 38.02 26.04
N SER A 610 22.96 37.51 24.99
CA SER A 610 23.13 36.06 24.82
C SER A 610 23.75 35.42 26.06
N HIS A 611 23.31 34.20 26.38
CA HIS A 611 23.70 33.46 27.59
C HIS A 611 24.38 32.15 27.19
N ILE A 612 25.58 31.92 27.70
CA ILE A 612 26.35 30.69 27.43
C ILE A 612 26.56 29.97 28.76
N THR A 613 26.28 28.68 28.81
CA THR A 613 26.66 27.81 29.92
C THR A 613 27.49 26.65 29.37
N LEU A 614 28.74 26.59 29.80
CA LEU A 614 29.65 25.48 29.54
C LEU A 614 29.72 24.66 30.83
N ASP A 615 29.26 23.43 30.76
CA ASP A 615 29.17 22.50 31.88
C ASP A 615 29.98 21.24 31.56
N SER A 616 30.97 20.91 32.39
CA SER A 616 31.82 19.73 32.20
C SER A 616 32.60 19.71 30.87
N CYS A 617 32.70 20.83 30.15
CA CYS A 617 33.35 20.92 28.84
C CYS A 617 34.87 20.76 28.91
N ARG A 618 35.46 20.23 27.84
CA ARG A 618 36.91 20.06 27.67
C ARG A 618 37.33 20.62 26.31
N PHE A 619 38.12 21.69 26.31
CA PHE A 619 38.71 22.31 25.11
C PHE A 619 40.21 22.07 25.09
N ASP A 620 40.78 21.71 23.94
CA ASP A 620 42.24 21.60 23.74
C ASP A 620 42.91 22.96 23.46
N SER A 621 42.15 23.93 22.94
CA SER A 621 42.49 25.35 22.85
C SER A 621 42.31 26.11 24.17
N ASP A 622 42.87 27.33 24.27
CA ASP A 622 42.63 28.25 25.38
C ASP A 622 41.25 28.95 25.29
N PHE A 623 40.89 29.75 26.31
CA PHE A 623 39.60 30.42 26.38
C PHE A 623 39.37 31.40 25.21
N ASP A 624 40.35 32.27 24.94
CA ASP A 624 40.23 33.35 23.95
C ASP A 624 40.17 32.81 22.52
N ASN A 625 40.90 31.74 22.22
CA ASN A 625 40.82 31.02 20.95
C ASN A 625 39.60 30.09 20.85
N SER A 626 38.96 29.73 21.97
CA SER A 626 37.72 28.90 21.98
C SER A 626 36.44 29.72 21.79
N LEU A 627 36.39 30.94 22.35
CA LEU A 627 35.16 31.69 22.61
C LEU A 627 35.30 33.14 22.16
N ASN A 628 34.84 33.44 20.94
CA ASN A 628 34.85 34.79 20.38
C ASN A 628 33.63 35.58 20.90
N THR A 629 33.68 35.94 22.19
CA THR A 629 32.59 36.60 22.91
C THR A 629 32.83 38.08 23.15
N GLN A 630 31.83 38.92 22.88
CA GLN A 630 31.89 40.36 23.15
C GLN A 630 31.41 40.72 24.58
N ASN A 631 31.86 41.87 25.08
CA ASN A 631 31.81 42.32 26.48
C ASN A 631 30.44 42.34 27.20
N ASN A 632 29.32 42.07 26.50
CA ASN A 632 27.95 42.13 27.04
C ASN A 632 27.33 40.75 27.36
N ILE A 633 28.08 39.66 27.16
CA ILE A 633 27.58 38.28 27.18
C ILE A 633 27.88 37.60 28.51
N LYS A 634 26.89 36.86 29.03
CA LYS A 634 27.05 36.11 30.28
C LYS A 634 27.47 34.67 29.96
N VAL A 635 28.76 34.39 30.12
CA VAL A 635 29.32 33.04 30.13
C VAL A 635 29.31 32.50 31.57
N ILE A 636 28.74 31.31 31.78
CA ILE A 636 28.87 30.52 33.00
C ILE A 636 29.77 29.32 32.69
N LEU A 637 30.76 29.09 33.54
CA LEU A 637 31.63 27.91 33.50
C LEU A 637 31.33 27.03 34.72
N ILE A 638 30.98 25.77 34.48
CA ILE A 638 30.78 24.73 35.50
C ILE A 638 31.71 23.58 35.12
N ASP A 639 32.58 23.15 36.03
CA ASP A 639 33.61 22.11 35.82
C ASP A 639 34.26 22.14 34.41
N THR A 640 34.55 23.31 33.84
CA THR A 640 35.00 23.42 32.43
C THR A 640 36.49 23.72 32.37
N LEU A 641 37.21 23.01 31.50
CA LEU A 641 38.67 23.08 31.36
C LEU A 641 39.08 23.44 29.93
N PHE A 642 40.10 24.28 29.82
CA PHE A 642 40.75 24.72 28.58
C PHE A 642 42.22 24.27 28.57
N ASN A 643 42.88 24.29 27.40
CA ASN A 643 44.22 23.72 27.19
C ASN A 643 44.33 22.24 27.59
N CYS A 644 43.25 21.47 27.40
CA CYS A 644 43.20 20.03 27.66
C CYS A 644 44.04 19.27 26.64
N ASN A 645 45.29 18.98 27.00
CA ASN A 645 46.17 18.12 26.21
C ASN A 645 45.53 16.74 25.97
N PHE A 646 45.76 16.10 24.82
CA PHE A 646 45.08 14.89 24.29
C PHE A 646 44.92 13.72 25.30
N LYS A 647 45.75 13.66 26.34
CA LYS A 647 45.64 12.69 27.45
C LYS A 647 44.40 12.87 28.33
N CYS A 648 43.73 14.02 28.29
CA CYS A 648 42.46 14.25 29.00
C CYS A 648 41.31 13.40 28.45
N GLU A 649 41.37 12.95 27.20
CA GLU A 649 40.33 12.16 26.52
C GLU A 649 40.20 10.71 27.01
N ALA A 650 41.18 10.22 27.78
CA ALA A 650 41.36 8.80 28.12
C ALA A 650 40.24 8.17 28.98
N ARG A 651 39.14 8.90 29.25
CA ARG A 651 37.92 8.39 29.89
C ARG A 651 36.73 8.21 28.94
N ASP A 652 36.71 8.84 27.77
CA ASP A 652 35.60 8.73 26.80
C ASP A 652 35.97 7.93 25.53
N ASN A 653 37.27 7.78 25.23
CA ASN A 653 37.74 7.18 23.97
C ASN A 653 37.44 5.67 23.79
N GLU A 654 36.96 4.95 24.80
CA GLU A 654 36.36 3.61 24.61
C GLU A 654 35.07 3.64 23.76
N ILE A 655 34.39 4.79 23.67
CA ILE A 655 33.21 4.96 22.80
C ILE A 655 33.65 5.13 21.34
N VAL A 656 34.78 5.81 21.10
CA VAL A 656 35.29 6.15 19.76
C VAL A 656 35.76 4.90 19.01
N SER A 657 36.47 3.99 19.68
CA SER A 657 36.95 2.73 19.08
C SER A 657 35.79 1.83 18.62
N ASN A 658 34.70 1.77 19.38
CA ASN A 658 33.50 0.98 19.07
C ASN A 658 32.62 1.60 17.98
N LEU A 659 32.72 2.91 17.73
CA LEU A 659 32.05 3.56 16.59
C LEU A 659 32.80 3.28 15.29
N TYR A 660 34.12 3.44 15.26
CA TYR A 660 34.92 3.19 14.06
C TYR A 660 35.03 1.71 13.68
N SER A 661 34.96 0.77 14.63
CA SER A 661 35.04 -0.66 14.33
C SER A 661 33.89 -1.18 13.47
N ASN A 662 32.70 -0.57 13.57
CA ASN A 662 31.48 -1.04 12.91
C ASN A 662 31.32 -0.54 11.46
N GLU A 663 32.08 0.47 11.03
CA GLU A 663 32.12 0.89 9.62
C GLU A 663 33.06 0.02 8.77
N ALA A 664 34.07 -0.62 9.39
CA ALA A 664 35.10 -1.40 8.69
C ALA A 664 34.62 -2.79 8.21
N SER A 665 33.61 -3.38 8.87
CA SER A 665 33.18 -4.76 8.63
C SER A 665 32.18 -4.94 7.47
N THR A 666 31.58 -3.87 6.98
CA THR A 666 30.33 -3.93 6.19
C THR A 666 30.51 -3.65 4.69
N ILE A 667 31.75 -3.51 4.24
CA ILE A 667 32.08 -3.03 2.87
C ILE A 667 32.68 -4.12 1.95
N ASN A 668 33.27 -5.21 2.49
CA ASN A 668 34.02 -6.19 1.67
C ASN A 668 33.38 -7.58 1.51
N ASP A 669 32.58 -8.08 2.46
CA ASP A 669 32.10 -9.47 2.44
C ASP A 669 30.79 -9.67 1.65
N PHE A 670 30.84 -9.41 0.34
CA PHE A 670 29.79 -9.81 -0.61
C PHE A 670 30.32 -10.49 -1.88
N ALA A 671 31.31 -11.38 -1.71
CA ALA A 671 31.88 -12.20 -2.79
C ALA A 671 31.89 -13.71 -2.48
N GLU A 672 30.89 -14.42 -3.05
CA GLU A 672 30.84 -15.88 -3.29
C GLU A 672 30.71 -16.94 -2.16
N LYS A 673 29.87 -17.96 -2.47
CA LYS A 673 29.96 -19.40 -2.12
C LYS A 673 29.54 -19.93 -0.73
N LYS A 674 28.20 -20.08 -0.61
CA LYS A 674 27.44 -21.29 -0.15
C LYS A 674 27.51 -21.75 1.33
N PRO A 675 26.44 -22.38 1.86
CA PRO A 675 26.28 -22.60 3.30
C PRO A 675 26.66 -24.01 3.80
N GLN A 676 27.29 -24.12 4.99
CA GLN A 676 27.26 -25.35 5.82
C GLN A 676 27.24 -25.09 7.34
N LYS A 677 26.37 -25.85 8.02
CA LYS A 677 26.48 -26.41 9.39
C LYS A 677 26.99 -25.52 10.55
N ARG A 678 26.03 -24.82 11.16
CA ARG A 678 25.63 -24.98 12.58
C ARG A 678 26.51 -25.91 13.44
N ILE A 679 27.33 -25.34 14.32
CA ILE A 679 27.85 -25.96 15.56
C ILE A 679 27.54 -25.01 16.74
N GLN A 680 27.59 -25.51 17.97
CA GLN A 680 27.06 -24.93 19.20
C GLN A 680 28.08 -25.13 20.35
N ILE A 681 27.76 -24.67 21.58
CA ILE A 681 28.28 -25.16 22.90
C ILE A 681 29.40 -24.35 23.62
N THR A 682 28.94 -23.60 24.65
CA THR A 682 29.48 -23.31 26.00
C THR A 682 30.82 -22.59 26.31
N LYS A 683 30.67 -21.56 27.16
CA LYS A 683 31.36 -21.32 28.46
C LYS A 683 32.49 -22.29 28.90
N LYS A 684 33.54 -21.72 29.52
CA LYS A 684 34.12 -22.24 30.79
C LYS A 684 34.78 -21.13 31.64
N GLU A 685 35.16 -21.46 32.87
CA GLU A 685 35.69 -20.55 33.90
C GLU A 685 37.19 -20.76 34.22
N LYS A 686 37.81 -19.74 34.85
CA LYS A 686 38.86 -19.76 35.90
C LYS A 686 40.03 -20.76 35.86
N SER A 687 41.25 -20.23 36.05
CA SER A 687 42.23 -20.68 37.05
C SER A 687 43.30 -19.59 37.34
N ASN A 688 44.14 -19.78 38.37
CA ASN A 688 45.00 -18.73 38.97
C ASN A 688 46.52 -19.09 38.98
N ASN A 689 47.36 -18.12 39.39
CA ASN A 689 48.79 -18.20 39.78
C ASN A 689 49.77 -18.54 38.61
N VAL A 690 51.10 -18.36 38.63
CA VAL A 690 52.20 -18.28 39.64
C VAL A 690 53.33 -17.39 39.03
N GLU A 691 54.31 -16.70 39.68
CA GLU A 691 54.49 -16.02 41.00
C GLU A 691 55.95 -15.42 41.04
N SER A 692 56.45 -14.88 42.19
CA SER A 692 57.84 -14.38 42.46
C SER A 692 58.28 -13.04 41.78
N ASN A 693 59.12 -12.14 42.34
CA ASN A 693 59.87 -12.01 43.63
C ASN A 693 59.52 -10.63 44.27
N LYS A 694 59.52 -10.39 45.60
CA LYS A 694 60.66 -10.23 46.54
C LYS A 694 61.71 -9.20 46.08
N GLU A 695 62.19 -8.26 46.91
CA GLU A 695 62.40 -8.26 48.37
C GLU A 695 62.08 -6.89 49.06
N GLU A 696 61.63 -6.94 50.32
CA GLU A 696 62.08 -6.21 51.54
C GLU A 696 62.31 -4.66 51.54
N LEU A 697 62.23 -3.91 52.66
CA LEU A 697 62.20 -4.24 54.10
C LEU A 697 61.49 -3.14 54.95
N ASN A 698 60.66 -3.50 55.95
CA ASN A 698 60.41 -2.85 57.27
C ASN A 698 60.05 -1.33 57.40
N LYS A 699 59.37 -0.84 58.46
CA LYS A 699 58.96 -1.40 59.77
C LYS A 699 57.77 -0.59 60.37
N GLU A 700 57.07 -1.19 61.35
CA GLU A 700 56.43 -0.65 62.59
C GLU A 700 55.94 0.83 62.69
N GLU A 701 54.96 1.20 63.54
CA GLU A 701 53.71 0.61 64.08
C GLU A 701 53.14 1.58 65.14
N SER A 702 51.83 1.60 65.38
CA SER A 702 51.17 2.08 66.63
C SER A 702 51.25 3.60 66.97
N ASN A 703 50.47 4.21 67.89
CA ASN A 703 49.08 4.02 68.37
C ASN A 703 48.64 5.25 69.22
N LYS A 704 47.38 5.26 69.69
CA LYS A 704 46.73 6.17 70.69
C LYS A 704 46.17 7.48 70.12
N GLU A 705 44.97 7.98 70.48
CA GLU A 705 44.24 8.08 71.79
C GLU A 705 44.87 9.17 72.70
N GLU A 706 44.12 10.04 73.43
CA GLU A 706 42.68 10.14 73.66
C GLU A 706 42.28 11.54 74.23
N SER A 707 41.04 12.01 73.95
CA SER A 707 40.23 12.84 74.90
C SER A 707 40.71 14.30 75.24
N ASN A 708 39.98 15.23 75.88
CA ASN A 708 38.54 15.39 76.19
C ASN A 708 38.19 16.85 76.65
N LYS A 709 36.88 17.19 76.75
CA LYS A 709 36.26 18.29 77.56
C LYS A 709 36.56 19.76 77.13
N GLU A 710 35.77 20.79 77.47
CA GLU A 710 34.57 20.88 78.32
C GLU A 710 33.52 21.92 77.83
N GLU A 711 32.36 21.89 78.49
CA GLU A 711 31.07 22.59 78.36
C GLU A 711 31.10 24.13 78.53
N LEU A 712 30.02 24.95 78.47
CA LEU A 712 28.53 24.84 78.60
C LEU A 712 27.92 26.01 77.75
N ASN A 713 26.62 26.33 77.56
CA ASN A 713 25.33 26.04 78.19
C ASN A 713 24.13 26.27 77.21
N LYS A 714 22.91 26.48 77.72
CA LYS A 714 21.59 26.38 77.06
C LYS A 714 20.76 27.68 76.98
N LYS A 715 19.83 27.72 76.01
CA LYS A 715 18.35 27.84 76.17
C LYS A 715 17.68 27.79 74.77
N ASP A 716 16.95 26.75 74.37
CA ASP A 716 15.65 26.21 74.83
C ASP A 716 14.40 26.94 74.25
N LEU A 717 13.80 26.36 73.18
CA LEU A 717 12.35 26.10 73.08
C LEU A 717 11.98 25.16 71.91
N ASN A 718 10.81 24.53 72.01
CA ASN A 718 10.28 23.44 71.16
C ASN A 718 9.71 23.95 69.79
N VAL A 719 9.40 23.15 68.75
CA VAL A 719 8.49 21.98 68.71
C VAL A 719 8.80 20.95 67.58
N ASN A 720 8.53 19.68 67.90
CA ASN A 720 8.24 18.49 67.07
C ASN A 720 7.71 18.68 65.62
N LYS A 721 7.77 17.69 64.70
CA LYS A 721 8.64 16.49 64.49
C LYS A 721 8.26 15.80 63.17
N ASN A 722 9.16 14.95 62.64
CA ASN A 722 8.92 13.81 61.75
C ASN A 722 8.16 14.00 60.42
N SER A 723 8.85 13.66 59.32
CA SER A 723 8.27 12.88 58.23
C SER A 723 9.24 11.75 57.85
N GLN A 724 8.74 10.50 57.81
CA GLN A 724 9.50 9.33 57.39
C GLN A 724 8.98 8.81 56.05
N THR A 725 9.86 8.17 55.30
CA THR A 725 9.63 7.51 54.01
C THR A 725 8.54 6.44 54.09
N GLN A 726 7.61 6.41 53.11
CA GLN A 726 7.19 5.15 52.47
C GLN A 726 6.48 5.38 51.13
N MET A 727 6.39 4.31 50.34
CA MET A 727 5.75 4.27 49.01
C MET A 727 4.23 4.16 49.15
N TYR A 728 3.48 4.53 48.10
CA TYR A 728 2.49 3.61 47.49
C TYR A 728 2.08 4.07 46.08
N GLN A 729 1.56 3.14 45.28
CA GLN A 729 1.03 3.37 43.93
C GLN A 729 -0.46 3.75 43.99
N THR A 730 -0.92 4.62 43.09
CA THR A 730 -2.34 4.72 42.72
C THR A 730 -2.49 5.03 41.24
N LYS A 731 -3.34 4.27 40.54
CA LYS A 731 -3.91 4.67 39.25
C LYS A 731 -4.91 5.80 39.48
N ILE A 732 -5.04 6.72 38.53
CA ILE A 732 -6.23 7.55 38.37
C ILE A 732 -6.62 7.54 36.88
N ASP A 733 -7.83 7.07 36.59
CA ASP A 733 -8.51 7.30 35.31
C ASP A 733 -9.10 8.72 35.30
N SER A 734 -8.91 9.48 34.23
CA SER A 734 -9.55 10.78 34.05
C SER A 734 -9.95 11.04 32.60
N ARG A 735 -11.01 10.39 32.12
CA ARG A 735 -11.73 10.82 30.92
C ARG A 735 -12.47 12.14 31.22
N PRO A 736 -12.29 13.22 30.44
CA PRO A 736 -13.22 14.34 30.47
C PRO A 736 -14.63 13.90 30.06
N LYS A 737 -15.67 14.46 30.68
CA LYS A 737 -17.06 14.27 30.23
C LYS A 737 -17.38 15.30 29.15
N ILE A 738 -17.95 14.85 28.05
CA ILE A 738 -18.63 15.71 27.08
C ILE A 738 -19.92 16.26 27.72
N LEU A 739 -20.18 17.55 27.52
CA LEU A 739 -21.47 18.21 27.75
C LEU A 739 -21.86 18.94 26.46
N PRO A 740 -23.13 18.88 26.00
CA PRO A 740 -23.51 19.40 24.69
C PRO A 740 -23.80 20.91 24.75
N LEU A 741 -23.45 21.63 23.68
CA LEU A 741 -23.95 22.97 23.40
C LEU A 741 -24.62 22.97 22.02
N THR A 742 -25.90 23.30 21.97
CA THR A 742 -26.69 23.43 20.74
C THR A 742 -27.37 24.79 20.70
N ALA A 743 -26.92 25.69 19.81
CA ALA A 743 -27.66 26.87 19.35
C ALA A 743 -27.09 27.35 17.99
N PRO A 744 -27.91 27.75 17.00
CA PRO A 744 -27.44 28.13 15.66
C PRO A 744 -27.41 29.65 15.42
N ILE A 745 -26.50 30.10 14.54
CA ILE A 745 -26.50 31.41 13.86
C ILE A 745 -25.93 31.13 12.45
N GLU A 746 -26.74 31.09 11.38
CA GLU A 746 -27.27 32.21 10.58
C GLU A 746 -26.25 33.02 9.76
N SER A 747 -26.28 32.73 8.45
CA SER A 747 -25.82 33.49 7.28
C SER A 747 -25.11 34.85 7.43
N ALA A 748 -23.96 34.96 6.77
CA ALA A 748 -23.46 36.22 6.20
C ALA A 748 -23.47 36.15 4.66
N LYS A 749 -24.09 37.13 3.99
CA LYS A 749 -24.09 37.27 2.51
C LYS A 749 -23.09 38.35 2.10
N SER A 750 -22.19 38.07 1.17
CA SER A 750 -21.46 39.08 0.42
C SER A 750 -21.84 39.01 -1.07
N LYS A 751 -22.29 40.14 -1.63
CA LYS A 751 -22.55 40.31 -3.07
C LYS A 751 -21.44 41.17 -3.66
N PHE A 752 -20.85 40.76 -4.78
CA PHE A 752 -20.19 41.59 -5.82
C PHE A 752 -19.63 40.64 -6.90
N SER A 753 -19.69 40.90 -8.20
CA SER A 753 -20.72 41.53 -9.04
C SER A 753 -20.57 40.97 -10.47
N LYS A 754 -21.65 40.93 -11.26
CA LYS A 754 -21.58 40.65 -12.70
C LYS A 754 -21.44 41.96 -13.51
N GLU A 755 -21.32 41.80 -14.83
CA GLU A 755 -21.46 42.82 -15.89
C GLU A 755 -20.21 43.73 -16.10
N ASP A 756 -19.71 43.95 -17.35
CA ASP A 756 -20.15 43.34 -18.61
C ASP A 756 -19.20 43.45 -19.85
N VAL A 757 -19.57 42.69 -20.90
CA VAL A 757 -19.46 43.02 -22.35
C VAL A 757 -18.07 43.23 -23.03
N SER A 758 -17.65 42.18 -23.77
CA SER A 758 -17.24 42.19 -25.21
C SER A 758 -16.00 43.02 -25.68
N SER A 759 -15.44 42.89 -26.90
CA SER A 759 -15.56 41.93 -28.02
C SER A 759 -14.38 42.12 -29.00
N SER A 760 -13.94 41.06 -29.72
CA SER A 760 -13.65 41.12 -31.18
C SER A 760 -13.16 39.78 -31.79
N ASN A 761 -13.85 39.39 -32.87
CA ASN A 761 -13.48 38.55 -34.04
C ASN A 761 -12.06 37.93 -34.09
N LYS A 762 -11.93 36.61 -34.31
CA LYS A 762 -12.04 35.91 -35.61
C LYS A 762 -11.13 36.47 -36.73
N LEU A 763 -10.20 35.66 -37.25
CA LEU A 763 -10.12 35.35 -38.70
C LEU A 763 -9.11 34.22 -39.05
N LEU A 764 -9.50 33.48 -40.10
CA LEU A 764 -8.69 32.69 -41.05
C LEU A 764 -8.06 31.34 -40.68
N PHE A 765 -7.82 30.58 -41.76
CA PHE A 765 -7.54 29.14 -41.90
C PHE A 765 -6.30 28.97 -42.79
N ASN A 766 -5.76 27.75 -42.84
CA ASN A 766 -4.84 27.22 -43.88
C ASN A 766 -3.45 27.88 -44.06
N GLN A 767 -2.41 27.10 -43.76
CA GLN A 767 -1.54 26.62 -44.83
C GLN A 767 -1.01 25.21 -44.51
N GLU A 768 -0.78 24.39 -45.54
CA GLU A 768 -0.45 22.97 -45.42
C GLU A 768 1.02 22.64 -45.77
N ASN A 769 1.39 21.37 -45.56
CA ASN A 769 2.26 20.57 -46.42
C ASN A 769 3.68 21.11 -46.74
N ASN A 770 4.71 20.57 -46.06
CA ASN A 770 5.46 19.42 -46.60
C ASN A 770 6.79 19.14 -45.86
N ARG A 771 6.95 17.93 -45.30
CA ARG A 771 8.17 17.13 -45.52
C ARG A 771 7.98 15.65 -45.18
N SER A 772 7.77 14.85 -46.23
CA SER A 772 7.77 13.39 -46.19
C SER A 772 9.19 12.84 -46.41
N GLN A 773 9.36 11.52 -46.20
CA GLN A 773 10.59 10.73 -46.42
C GLN A 773 11.70 10.93 -45.36
N SER A 774 12.42 9.89 -44.93
CA SER A 774 12.20 8.43 -45.09
C SER A 774 13.09 7.62 -44.12
N SER A 775 12.64 6.43 -43.74
CA SER A 775 13.50 5.30 -43.36
C SER A 775 12.78 3.97 -43.68
N SER A 776 13.54 2.91 -43.93
CA SER A 776 13.07 1.72 -44.66
C SER A 776 12.77 0.50 -43.81
N LEU A 777 11.93 -0.38 -44.35
CA LEU A 777 11.52 -1.67 -43.77
C LEU A 777 12.72 -2.52 -43.31
N THR A 778 12.68 -3.03 -42.07
CA THR A 778 13.31 -4.29 -41.68
C THR A 778 12.28 -5.41 -41.70
N LYS A 779 12.19 -6.12 -42.82
CA LYS A 779 11.06 -7.02 -43.16
C LYS A 779 11.12 -8.42 -42.51
N ASN A 780 11.72 -8.52 -41.32
CA ASN A 780 12.18 -9.80 -40.73
C ASN A 780 11.40 -10.29 -39.51
N GLU A 781 10.53 -9.50 -38.88
CA GLU A 781 9.82 -9.92 -37.65
C GLU A 781 8.47 -10.61 -37.93
N GLU A 782 7.74 -10.23 -38.98
CA GLU A 782 6.47 -10.87 -39.39
C GLU A 782 6.57 -12.38 -39.66
N ASN A 783 7.77 -12.88 -39.99
CA ASN A 783 8.01 -14.30 -40.26
C ASN A 783 8.31 -15.12 -39.00
N ASN A 784 8.57 -14.49 -37.84
CA ASN A 784 8.77 -15.21 -36.59
C ASN A 784 7.45 -15.44 -35.85
N GLU A 785 6.57 -14.42 -35.74
CA GLU A 785 5.23 -14.62 -35.13
C GLU A 785 4.41 -15.66 -35.89
N LYS A 786 4.49 -15.72 -37.22
CA LYS A 786 3.80 -16.74 -38.02
C LYS A 786 4.33 -18.17 -37.80
N ASN A 787 5.59 -18.34 -37.40
CA ASN A 787 6.18 -19.65 -37.15
C ASN A 787 6.00 -20.15 -35.70
N GLU A 788 5.92 -19.27 -34.69
CA GLU A 788 5.53 -19.70 -33.33
C GLU A 788 4.06 -20.17 -33.28
N ILE A 789 3.15 -19.50 -34.01
CA ILE A 789 1.73 -19.90 -34.09
C ILE A 789 1.56 -21.29 -34.72
N ILE A 790 2.40 -21.67 -35.69
CA ILE A 790 2.33 -22.99 -36.33
C ILE A 790 2.94 -24.09 -35.43
N ASN A 791 4.01 -23.81 -34.68
CA ASN A 791 4.67 -24.81 -33.84
C ASN A 791 3.93 -25.11 -32.52
N GLN A 792 3.04 -24.25 -32.03
CA GLN A 792 2.19 -24.59 -30.87
C GLN A 792 1.05 -25.57 -31.20
N HIS A 793 0.76 -25.84 -32.47
CA HIS A 793 -0.29 -26.79 -32.87
C HIS A 793 0.14 -28.27 -32.88
N ASN A 794 1.41 -28.58 -32.66
CA ASN A 794 1.95 -29.95 -32.72
C ASN A 794 2.74 -30.35 -31.46
N ILE A 795 2.05 -30.68 -30.36
CA ILE A 795 2.37 -31.74 -29.37
C ILE A 795 1.23 -31.80 -28.32
N LEU A 796 0.18 -32.61 -28.59
CA LEU A 796 -0.57 -33.40 -27.60
C LEU A 796 -1.71 -34.22 -28.23
N ASN A 797 -1.36 -35.10 -29.18
CA ASN A 797 -2.26 -36.18 -29.60
C ASN A 797 -2.35 -37.27 -28.50
N MET A 798 -3.07 -36.96 -27.41
CA MET A 798 -3.66 -37.98 -26.54
C MET A 798 -5.14 -38.18 -26.92
N PRO A 799 -5.65 -39.42 -26.94
CA PRO A 799 -7.05 -39.68 -27.28
C PRO A 799 -7.98 -39.19 -26.17
N ILE A 800 -8.65 -38.06 -26.39
CA ILE A 800 -9.64 -37.49 -25.46
C ILE A 800 -10.94 -38.30 -25.52
N ASN A 801 -10.95 -39.45 -24.84
CA ASN A 801 -12.17 -40.21 -24.53
C ASN A 801 -12.97 -39.47 -23.43
N GLY A 802 -13.59 -38.35 -23.82
CA GLY A 802 -14.18 -37.32 -22.94
C GLY A 802 -15.32 -37.80 -22.03
N THR A 803 -15.89 -38.98 -22.25
CA THR A 803 -16.95 -39.56 -21.40
C THR A 803 -16.42 -40.22 -20.12
N GLY A 804 -15.12 -40.51 -20.02
CA GLY A 804 -14.58 -41.35 -18.94
C GLY A 804 -14.41 -40.69 -17.57
N ASN A 805 -14.44 -39.36 -17.46
CA ASN A 805 -14.06 -38.67 -16.22
C ASN A 805 -15.24 -38.33 -15.29
N LEU A 806 -16.44 -38.03 -15.81
CA LEU A 806 -17.65 -37.86 -14.98
C LEU A 806 -17.95 -39.12 -14.16
N TRP A 807 -17.83 -40.30 -14.78
CA TRP A 807 -17.98 -41.58 -14.08
C TRP A 807 -16.93 -41.79 -12.98
N LYS A 808 -15.67 -41.37 -13.18
CA LYS A 808 -14.64 -41.43 -12.13
C LYS A 808 -14.94 -40.48 -10.97
N ILE A 809 -15.45 -39.28 -11.25
CA ILE A 809 -15.89 -38.34 -10.22
C ILE A 809 -17.00 -38.98 -9.40
N SER A 810 -18.07 -39.48 -10.03
CA SER A 810 -19.16 -40.17 -9.32
C SER A 810 -18.68 -41.40 -8.53
N PHE A 811 -17.86 -42.28 -9.12
CA PHE A 811 -17.36 -43.48 -8.44
C PHE A 811 -16.35 -43.21 -7.32
N THR A 812 -15.72 -42.03 -7.27
CA THR A 812 -14.76 -41.69 -6.20
C THR A 812 -15.41 -40.80 -5.14
N PHE A 813 -16.15 -39.78 -5.57
CA PHE A 813 -16.70 -38.73 -4.71
C PHE A 813 -17.97 -39.19 -3.96
N ILE A 814 -18.79 -40.07 -4.55
CA ILE A 814 -19.97 -40.62 -3.86
C ILE A 814 -19.56 -41.57 -2.73
N PRO A 815 -18.66 -42.57 -2.92
CA PRO A 815 -18.15 -43.36 -1.80
C PRO A 815 -17.39 -42.53 -0.76
N LEU A 816 -16.65 -41.49 -1.17
CA LEU A 816 -15.94 -40.60 -0.24
C LEU A 816 -16.91 -39.77 0.62
N THR A 817 -17.97 -39.18 0.03
CA THR A 817 -18.99 -38.44 0.79
C THR A 817 -19.86 -39.35 1.66
N ILE A 818 -20.15 -40.58 1.22
CA ILE A 818 -20.77 -41.61 2.06
C ILE A 818 -19.85 -41.99 3.23
N LEU A 819 -18.54 -42.16 2.99
CA LEU A 819 -17.56 -42.47 4.03
C LEU A 819 -17.46 -41.33 5.05
N ILE A 820 -17.35 -40.07 4.60
CA ILE A 820 -17.37 -38.88 5.45
C ILE A 820 -18.69 -38.78 6.23
N GLY A 821 -19.83 -39.07 5.59
CA GLY A 821 -21.14 -39.13 6.25
C GLY A 821 -21.21 -40.20 7.34
N ILE A 822 -20.67 -41.40 7.10
CA ILE A 822 -20.57 -42.49 8.08
C ILE A 822 -19.64 -42.11 9.24
N ILE A 823 -18.52 -41.43 8.94
CA ILE A 823 -17.56 -40.93 9.93
C ILE A 823 -18.22 -39.87 10.82
N LEU A 824 -18.85 -38.84 10.24
CA LEU A 824 -19.59 -37.80 10.97
C LEU A 824 -20.74 -38.40 11.80
N TYR A 825 -21.46 -39.39 11.26
CA TYR A 825 -22.50 -40.12 11.99
C TYR A 825 -21.95 -40.94 13.16
N ARG A 826 -20.79 -41.60 12.99
CA ARG A 826 -20.04 -42.28 14.06
C ARG A 826 -19.65 -41.31 15.17
N PHE A 827 -19.07 -40.16 14.82
CA PHE A 827 -18.71 -39.09 15.78
C PHE A 827 -19.93 -38.57 16.54
N ARG A 828 -21.05 -38.32 15.85
CA ARG A 828 -22.31 -37.85 16.46
C ARG A 828 -23.04 -38.92 17.29
N SER A 829 -22.56 -40.17 17.31
CA SER A 829 -23.24 -41.26 18.02
C SER A 829 -23.14 -41.12 19.55
N PRO A 830 -24.21 -41.37 20.33
CA PRO A 830 -24.17 -41.30 21.80
C PRO A 830 -23.19 -42.27 22.47
N ARG A 831 -22.72 -43.30 21.75
CA ARG A 831 -21.64 -44.20 22.21
C ARG A 831 -20.27 -43.52 22.05
N PHE A 832 -19.99 -42.92 20.90
CA PHE A 832 -18.74 -42.18 20.69
C PHE A 832 -18.63 -40.99 21.65
N VAL A 833 -19.68 -40.16 21.79
CA VAL A 833 -19.68 -39.00 22.69
C VAL A 833 -19.43 -39.39 24.17
N ARG A 834 -19.82 -40.60 24.60
CA ARG A 834 -19.48 -41.13 25.93
C ARG A 834 -18.05 -41.66 26.02
N ALA A 835 -17.53 -42.24 24.94
CA ALA A 835 -16.14 -42.71 24.86
C ALA A 835 -15.15 -41.54 24.81
N SER A 836 -15.38 -40.53 23.96
CA SER A 836 -14.51 -39.35 23.85
C SER A 836 -14.46 -38.53 25.13
N ARG A 837 -15.59 -38.42 25.87
CA ARG A 837 -15.62 -37.83 27.21
C ARG A 837 -14.81 -38.59 28.27
N ARG A 838 -14.46 -39.87 28.04
CA ARG A 838 -13.60 -40.69 28.91
C ARG A 838 -12.15 -40.76 28.44
N LEU A 839 -11.92 -40.71 27.13
CA LEU A 839 -10.60 -40.92 26.52
C LEU A 839 -9.84 -39.63 26.20
N PHE A 840 -10.52 -38.49 26.05
CA PHE A 840 -9.91 -37.22 25.65
C PHE A 840 -10.20 -36.08 26.64
N SER A 841 -9.16 -35.27 26.88
CA SER A 841 -9.20 -34.06 27.71
C SER A 841 -10.09 -32.98 27.08
N ALA A 842 -10.47 -31.94 27.84
CA ALA A 842 -11.33 -30.88 27.33
C ALA A 842 -10.77 -30.20 26.05
N LYS A 843 -9.47 -29.92 26.00
CA LYS A 843 -8.78 -29.39 24.82
C LYS A 843 -8.74 -30.40 23.68
N GLY A 844 -8.44 -31.67 23.98
CA GLY A 844 -8.44 -32.76 22.98
C GLY A 844 -9.80 -33.03 22.33
N ARG A 845 -10.92 -32.66 22.98
CA ARG A 845 -12.30 -32.72 22.44
C ARG A 845 -12.77 -31.42 21.77
N TYR A 846 -11.88 -30.45 21.61
CA TYR A 846 -12.11 -29.23 20.82
C TYR A 846 -11.30 -29.27 19.50
N GLN A 847 -10.20 -30.03 19.49
CA GLN A 847 -9.35 -30.28 18.33
C GLN A 847 -9.80 -31.51 17.48
N LEU A 848 -10.88 -32.19 17.90
CA LEU A 848 -11.40 -33.46 17.37
C LEU A 848 -12.92 -33.53 17.53
#